data_AF-A0AAD5W2A7-F1
#
_entry.id   AF-A0AAD5W2A7-F1
#
_cell.length_a   1.000
_cell.length_b   1.000
_cell.length_c   1.000
_cell.angle_alpha   90.00
_cell.angle_beta   90.00
_cell.angle_gamma   90.00
#
_symmetry.space_group_name_H-M   'P 1'
#
loop_
_entity.id
_entity.type
_entity.pdbx_description
1 polymer ?
#
loop_
_entity_poly.entity_id
_entity_poly.type
_entity_poly.pdbx_seq_one_letter_code
_entity_poly.pdbx_strand_id
1 'polypeptide(L)'
;MVQRLPAVVVQFCRKNSTYRHLPDWPSGITSVSSLIALKEATIVILVRFRFLPDLPCAQSNERRLWTFLSAFLPKPLRDCCSGTVHDMRLLLVLLPSWLAAAKAVRPNLRHSHELDHFSTPSPVMDDISALQEQSGDAGYLVLESTTKGINDEGFFTYPPGPTRQSIVEPILSSIEMSNLKKYLDKFTSFHNRYYNSDYGKEASDWLFDTVQGIIAASPSNASVTVEQFKHGWKQSSIITKFPGRQDGPITILGAHLDSVNWEDEDPIEARAPGADDDGSGSIGLLEVFRVLASTHFQPLDAVEFHWYSADSSTTWYDRLTLSDRYSAEEPGEGLLGSGEIAASYKKNGVVVKAEIIPSMTSKNPQDWTNRNLNIYMISLADEYISTPVKIIGEVKPRVFICGFRCSDHASWNISGYPTTTPFESLTEDQIPVKHTAHDTTSLPGFSWTHMLEHAKLAAAFAVELGNASLALSFLYFHLPFTFHSAPQGFVVSNPRKGFRMRLFTTLLVFLTAIAVAHPTQHASDALPLAEGSQASQDGFLLREQLSGSVLDELLPEVLPRKAVGGGDFSYPLRPTMQSTVRSIISSLAISNLQRNLDKLTSFHNRYYDSDYGKEASDWLCNIIQGIIETSPSNASATIEQFKHAFKQSSIIARFRGRQDGPITIIGAHIDSVNWKDGNPVETRAPGADDDASGCVALLEVFRALAADSFQPLNTVEFHWYSAEEELDVGLLGSRGVVASYQQKGTTVKGMLQLDSIAYVKPGTEEVIRLTQDHTSVTLNAYIPALITEYNAIPVRSYGRCGFDCSDHVSWTLAGYPASVFVGAIPENKHPLAHTAEDTTNYPGFSWTHILEFSKLVAAFAVELGNAPCVISVDLKLKVNDAAQLSSNMSTAYTNTILNTMKFVVRPSEQRGHADHGWLKTFHTFSFATHQDTEHEQFGHLRVINEDRVAPRTGFGTHSHREFEIFSYLVQGELEHKDSMGNTEILRRGDVQLTSAGTGISHSEKSHGPNEVHFLQIWSFPKTPRLQPKYYTRHFSDEEKKDQWAKIVAPAWEEGVKNDREAEGPAPVHSDLTLYATLLSPGKGLDRPLQGRKGYIQVVQTSGYNPRKAEGATVRISNPGSNPVELKEGDGAYIFVGQKGNVLKVENVGDEIGEVLVFDLD
;
A
#
# COMPACT_ATOMS: atom_id res chain seq x y z
N MET A 1 50.49 -49.33 -10.31
CA MET A 1 49.15 -48.73 -10.50
C MET A 1 49.35 -47.33 -11.09
N VAL A 2 48.78 -47.00 -12.26
CA VAL A 2 47.36 -46.60 -12.45
C VAL A 2 47.12 -45.30 -11.66
N GLN A 3 47.46 -44.14 -12.21
CA GLN A 3 46.74 -43.29 -13.20
C GLN A 3 45.89 -42.23 -12.47
N ARG A 4 46.13 -40.91 -12.62
CA ARG A 4 46.21 -39.99 -13.79
C ARG A 4 44.82 -39.40 -14.15
N LEU A 5 44.67 -38.16 -14.60
CA LEU A 5 45.43 -36.87 -14.52
C LEU A 5 44.44 -35.77 -15.02
N PRO A 6 44.70 -34.45 -14.83
CA PRO A 6 43.78 -33.38 -15.20
C PRO A 6 44.01 -32.82 -16.62
N ALA A 7 43.19 -31.82 -16.97
CA ALA A 7 43.46 -30.69 -17.87
C ALA A 7 44.10 -30.97 -19.25
N VAL A 8 43.29 -30.85 -20.31
CA VAL A 8 43.78 -30.71 -21.69
C VAL A 8 44.03 -29.23 -22.00
N VAL A 9 45.31 -28.86 -22.11
CA VAL A 9 45.75 -27.67 -22.87
C VAL A 9 46.11 -28.13 -24.28
N VAL A 10 45.63 -27.44 -25.32
CA VAL A 10 46.09 -27.67 -26.70
C VAL A 10 46.86 -26.45 -27.21
N GLN A 11 48.19 -26.58 -27.25
CA GLN A 11 49.04 -25.78 -28.11
C GLN A 11 50.01 -26.73 -28.82
N PHE A 12 50.03 -26.69 -30.15
CA PHE A 12 50.85 -27.61 -30.95
C PHE A 12 52.30 -27.13 -31.05
N CYS A 13 53.25 -27.97 -30.67
CA CYS A 13 54.62 -27.89 -31.15
C CYS A 13 55.23 -29.30 -31.32
N ARG A 14 55.98 -29.54 -32.41
CA ARG A 14 56.52 -30.86 -32.77
C ARG A 14 57.97 -31.05 -32.32
N LYS A 15 58.30 -32.22 -31.77
CA LYS A 15 59.36 -33.12 -32.28
C LYS A 15 59.35 -34.48 -31.56
N ASN A 16 59.83 -35.52 -32.27
CA ASN A 16 60.47 -36.78 -31.85
C ASN A 16 60.15 -37.31 -30.42
N SER A 17 59.80 -38.57 -30.12
CA SER A 17 60.07 -39.92 -30.68
C SER A 17 59.78 -40.90 -29.50
N THR A 18 59.49 -42.21 -29.58
CA THR A 18 59.45 -43.24 -30.65
C THR A 18 58.72 -44.48 -30.10
N TYR A 19 57.93 -45.19 -30.93
CA TYR A 19 57.51 -46.61 -30.75
C TYR A 19 56.65 -46.96 -29.49
N ARG A 20 55.91 -48.08 -29.40
CA ARG A 20 55.68 -49.25 -30.29
C ARG A 20 54.28 -49.88 -30.07
N HIS A 21 53.78 -50.58 -31.10
CA HIS A 21 52.74 -51.64 -31.12
C HIS A 21 51.27 -51.38 -30.67
N LEU A 22 50.43 -51.31 -31.72
CA LEU A 22 49.11 -51.97 -31.91
C LEU A 22 49.07 -53.46 -31.44
N PRO A 23 47.90 -54.12 -31.27
CA PRO A 23 46.67 -53.95 -32.07
C PRO A 23 45.35 -53.97 -31.22
N ASP A 24 44.12 -54.12 -31.73
CA ASP A 24 43.60 -54.41 -33.10
C ASP A 24 42.18 -53.82 -33.35
N TRP A 25 41.59 -54.11 -34.52
CA TRP A 25 40.21 -53.79 -34.94
C TRP A 25 39.46 -55.05 -35.44
N PRO A 26 38.10 -55.03 -35.45
CA PRO A 26 37.42 -55.29 -36.73
C PRO A 26 36.43 -54.18 -37.14
N SER A 27 36.37 -53.95 -38.46
CA SER A 27 35.65 -52.84 -39.13
C SER A 27 34.21 -53.16 -39.56
N GLY A 28 33.32 -52.14 -39.51
CA GLY A 28 32.05 -52.08 -40.27
C GLY A 28 31.19 -50.87 -39.81
N ILE A 29 31.13 -49.73 -40.52
CA ILE A 29 30.33 -49.46 -41.75
C ILE A 29 28.81 -49.60 -41.42
N THR A 30 27.97 -48.55 -41.39
CA THR A 30 28.06 -47.18 -41.96
C THR A 30 27.10 -46.17 -41.30
N SER A 31 27.18 -44.88 -41.72
CA SER A 31 26.22 -43.77 -41.55
C SER A 31 26.41 -42.83 -40.34
N VAL A 32 25.80 -41.64 -40.42
CA VAL A 32 26.06 -40.47 -39.56
C VAL A 32 24.91 -40.25 -38.59
N SER A 33 25.11 -40.53 -37.30
CA SER A 33 24.16 -40.18 -36.23
C SER A 33 24.80 -40.22 -34.84
N SER A 34 25.47 -39.15 -34.44
CA SER A 34 25.96 -38.94 -33.05
C SER A 34 26.05 -37.45 -32.72
N LEU A 35 24.94 -36.73 -32.91
CA LEU A 35 24.80 -35.31 -32.56
C LEU A 35 23.31 -34.91 -32.43
N ILE A 36 22.58 -35.64 -31.59
CA ILE A 36 21.23 -35.25 -31.11
C ILE A 36 21.26 -35.23 -29.58
N ALA A 37 22.01 -34.26 -29.06
CA ALA A 37 21.96 -33.74 -27.69
C ALA A 37 22.37 -32.26 -27.80
N LEU A 38 21.78 -31.38 -26.99
CA LEU A 38 21.84 -29.92 -27.15
C LEU A 38 21.20 -29.39 -28.45
N LYS A 39 19.87 -29.51 -28.54
CA LYS A 39 19.07 -28.37 -29.01
C LYS A 39 18.74 -27.49 -27.79
N GLU A 40 18.45 -26.21 -28.04
CA GLU A 40 18.01 -25.23 -27.03
C GLU A 40 19.03 -24.93 -25.92
N ALA A 41 20.23 -24.50 -26.33
CA ALA A 41 21.16 -23.75 -25.48
C ALA A 41 21.65 -22.49 -26.21
N THR A 42 21.27 -21.31 -25.70
CA THR A 42 21.78 -20.01 -26.20
C THR A 42 23.20 -19.80 -25.69
N ILE A 43 24.20 -19.97 -26.56
CA ILE A 43 25.61 -19.83 -26.18
C ILE A 43 26.00 -18.34 -26.20
N VAL A 44 26.13 -17.75 -25.01
CA VAL A 44 26.72 -16.41 -24.84
C VAL A 44 28.25 -16.54 -24.74
N ILE A 45 28.98 -16.08 -25.76
CA ILE A 45 30.45 -16.07 -25.75
C ILE A 45 30.96 -14.67 -25.41
N LEU A 46 31.58 -14.52 -24.25
CA LEU A 46 32.11 -13.25 -23.76
C LEU A 46 33.62 -13.16 -24.06
N VAL A 47 33.99 -12.60 -25.22
CA VAL A 47 35.38 -12.47 -25.66
C VAL A 47 35.99 -11.17 -25.18
N ARG A 48 37.10 -11.23 -24.45
CA ARG A 48 37.88 -10.05 -24.02
C ARG A 48 39.25 -10.03 -24.69
N PHE A 49 39.50 -9.01 -25.52
CA PHE A 49 40.83 -8.74 -26.06
C PHE A 49 41.64 -7.89 -25.08
N ARG A 50 42.91 -8.25 -24.86
CA ARG A 50 43.82 -7.52 -23.98
C ARG A 50 45.19 -7.40 -24.66
N PHE A 51 45.38 -6.32 -25.42
CA PHE A 51 46.68 -5.98 -25.97
C PHE A 51 47.60 -5.49 -24.85
N LEU A 52 48.81 -6.05 -24.80
CA LEU A 52 49.89 -5.57 -23.92
C LEU A 52 50.63 -4.42 -24.63
N PRO A 53 51.00 -3.33 -23.94
CA PRO A 53 52.01 -2.41 -24.44
C PRO A 53 53.39 -3.11 -24.46
N ASP A 54 54.34 -2.49 -25.17
CA ASP A 54 55.77 -2.84 -25.20
C ASP A 54 56.15 -4.21 -25.79
N LEU A 55 55.82 -4.43 -27.07
CA LEU A 55 56.61 -5.28 -27.97
C LEU A 55 56.94 -4.54 -29.28
N PRO A 56 58.22 -4.54 -29.74
CA PRO A 56 58.59 -3.97 -31.04
C PRO A 56 57.94 -4.68 -32.23
N CYS A 57 57.65 -3.93 -33.29
CA CYS A 57 56.88 -4.41 -34.45
C CYS A 57 57.63 -5.49 -35.26
N ALA A 58 57.16 -6.75 -35.20
CA ALA A 58 57.74 -7.88 -35.95
C ALA A 58 56.69 -8.91 -36.44
N GLN A 59 56.14 -8.63 -37.64
CA GLN A 59 55.64 -9.57 -38.65
C GLN A 59 54.52 -10.61 -38.34
N SER A 60 53.41 -10.41 -39.05
CA SER A 60 52.54 -11.44 -39.67
C SER A 60 51.88 -12.52 -38.79
N ASN A 61 50.66 -12.22 -38.33
CA ASN A 61 49.49 -13.06 -38.63
C ASN A 61 48.14 -12.32 -38.45
N GLU A 62 48.07 -11.34 -37.54
CA GLU A 62 46.81 -10.71 -37.09
C GLU A 62 46.02 -9.97 -38.18
N ARG A 63 46.69 -9.48 -39.25
CA ARG A 63 46.02 -8.76 -40.35
C ARG A 63 44.85 -9.52 -40.97
N ARG A 64 44.91 -10.86 -41.05
CA ARG A 64 43.83 -11.66 -41.67
C ARG A 64 42.52 -11.64 -40.88
N LEU A 65 42.58 -11.55 -39.54
CA LEU A 65 41.38 -11.51 -38.71
C LEU A 65 40.67 -10.15 -38.85
N TRP A 66 41.44 -9.05 -38.86
CA TRP A 66 40.92 -7.70 -39.11
C TRP A 66 40.28 -7.57 -40.49
N THR A 67 40.93 -8.08 -41.56
CA THR A 67 40.38 -8.04 -42.91
C THR A 67 39.05 -8.82 -43.02
N PHE A 68 38.86 -9.89 -42.25
CA PHE A 68 37.59 -10.64 -42.22
C PHE A 68 36.49 -9.90 -41.46
N LEU A 69 36.80 -9.33 -40.29
CA LEU A 69 35.82 -8.63 -39.44
C LEU A 69 35.40 -7.26 -40.03
N SER A 70 36.30 -6.55 -40.70
CA SER A 70 35.98 -5.25 -41.33
C SER A 70 34.87 -5.33 -42.38
N ALA A 71 34.67 -6.50 -43.00
CA ALA A 71 33.65 -6.72 -44.03
C ALA A 71 32.23 -6.40 -43.54
N PHE A 72 31.95 -6.64 -42.25
CA PHE A 72 30.62 -6.54 -41.65
C PHE A 72 30.38 -5.23 -40.85
N LEU A 73 31.39 -4.36 -40.74
CA LEU A 73 31.26 -3.09 -40.02
C LEU A 73 30.74 -1.94 -40.91
N PRO A 74 29.80 -1.11 -40.42
CA PRO A 74 29.39 0.13 -41.08
C PRO A 74 30.57 1.06 -41.38
N LYS A 75 30.46 1.83 -42.49
CA LYS A 75 31.58 2.63 -43.02
C LYS A 75 32.29 3.53 -42.00
N PRO A 76 31.60 4.25 -41.08
CA PRO A 76 32.27 5.10 -40.08
C PRO A 76 33.26 4.37 -39.17
N LEU A 77 33.08 3.06 -38.93
CA LEU A 77 33.95 2.26 -38.06
C LEU A 77 35.19 1.69 -38.77
N ARG A 78 35.26 1.76 -40.10
CA ARG A 78 36.48 1.38 -40.84
C ARG A 78 37.59 2.43 -40.76
N ASP A 79 37.21 3.70 -40.61
CA ASP A 79 38.12 4.83 -40.80
C ASP A 79 38.73 5.36 -39.47
N CYS A 80 38.35 4.79 -38.31
CA CYS A 80 38.85 5.24 -36.98
C CYS A 80 40.20 4.65 -36.55
N CYS A 81 40.81 3.73 -37.30
CA CYS A 81 42.06 3.07 -36.91
C CYS A 81 43.32 3.89 -37.22
N SER A 82 43.44 5.06 -36.59
CA SER A 82 44.69 5.86 -36.54
C SER A 82 45.03 6.40 -35.14
N GLY A 83 44.19 6.15 -34.13
CA GLY A 83 44.44 6.44 -32.71
C GLY A 83 44.31 5.19 -31.83
N THR A 84 45.04 5.15 -30.72
CA THR A 84 45.05 4.02 -29.78
C THR A 84 43.75 3.93 -28.97
N VAL A 85 43.11 2.75 -28.99
CA VAL A 85 41.95 2.42 -28.15
C VAL A 85 42.36 1.36 -27.14
N HIS A 86 42.12 1.61 -25.85
CA HIS A 86 42.39 0.66 -24.77
C HIS A 86 41.08 0.12 -24.17
N ASP A 87 40.99 -1.22 -24.12
CA ASP A 87 39.82 -2.05 -23.76
C ASP A 87 38.59 -1.84 -24.68
N MET A 88 38.05 -2.95 -25.20
CA MET A 88 36.86 -2.98 -26.06
C MET A 88 36.12 -4.28 -25.78
N ARG A 89 34.81 -4.16 -25.46
CA ARG A 89 33.94 -5.30 -25.16
C ARG A 89 32.91 -5.47 -26.28
N LEU A 90 32.71 -6.71 -26.72
CA LEU A 90 31.73 -7.05 -27.75
C LEU A 90 30.84 -8.18 -27.24
N LEU A 91 29.52 -8.00 -27.33
CA LEU A 91 28.54 -9.04 -27.06
C LEU A 91 28.02 -9.59 -28.39
N LEU A 92 28.11 -10.90 -28.57
CA LEU A 92 27.60 -11.59 -29.75
C LEU A 92 26.52 -12.59 -29.33
N VAL A 93 25.31 -12.38 -29.82
CA VAL A 93 24.15 -13.28 -29.68
C VAL A 93 23.81 -13.80 -31.06
N LEU A 94 23.71 -15.12 -31.21
CA LEU A 94 23.38 -15.79 -32.47
C LEU A 94 22.04 -16.54 -32.31
N LEU A 95 21.03 -16.13 -33.07
CA LEU A 95 19.71 -16.77 -33.11
C LEU A 95 19.58 -17.70 -34.34
N PRO A 96 19.05 -18.92 -34.21
CA PRO A 96 19.15 -19.94 -35.27
C PRO A 96 17.98 -19.97 -36.28
N SER A 97 17.87 -18.98 -37.16
CA SER A 97 16.99 -19.02 -38.35
C SER A 97 17.36 -17.97 -39.39
N TRP A 98 17.36 -18.19 -40.71
CA TRP A 98 17.10 -19.38 -41.55
C TRP A 98 17.85 -19.15 -42.90
N LEU A 99 18.27 -20.18 -43.65
CA LEU A 99 18.97 -19.98 -44.94
C LEU A 99 18.72 -21.09 -45.99
N ALA A 100 17.54 -21.05 -46.61
CA ALA A 100 17.17 -21.69 -47.88
C ALA A 100 15.75 -21.18 -48.28
N ALA A 101 15.38 -20.96 -49.54
CA ALA A 101 16.15 -20.97 -50.79
C ALA A 101 15.51 -19.95 -51.79
N ALA A 102 16.23 -19.62 -52.87
CA ALA A 102 15.71 -18.79 -53.95
C ALA A 102 15.99 -19.43 -55.32
N LYS A 103 14.96 -19.60 -56.17
CA LYS A 103 15.11 -19.79 -57.63
C LYS A 103 13.78 -19.67 -58.40
N ALA A 104 13.89 -19.02 -59.57
CA ALA A 104 13.13 -19.24 -60.80
C ALA A 104 11.68 -18.70 -61.01
N VAL A 105 11.61 -17.69 -61.91
CA VAL A 105 10.67 -17.58 -63.07
C VAL A 105 9.27 -16.91 -62.88
N ARG A 106 9.05 -15.87 -63.71
CA ARG A 106 7.81 -15.17 -64.16
C ARG A 106 7.50 -15.65 -65.62
N PRO A 107 6.34 -15.38 -66.32
CA PRO A 107 5.52 -14.15 -66.24
C PRO A 107 4.00 -14.22 -66.63
N ASN A 108 3.33 -13.03 -66.68
CA ASN A 108 2.19 -12.65 -67.56
C ASN A 108 0.78 -13.27 -67.30
N LEU A 109 -0.38 -12.67 -67.67
CA LEU A 109 -0.80 -11.32 -68.14
C LEU A 109 -2.35 -11.17 -68.11
N ARG A 110 -2.90 -9.94 -67.85
CA ARG A 110 -4.24 -9.41 -68.31
C ARG A 110 -5.51 -10.09 -67.71
N HIS A 111 -6.75 -9.54 -67.71
CA HIS A 111 -7.46 -8.26 -68.05
C HIS A 111 -8.87 -8.34 -67.37
N SER A 112 -9.76 -7.33 -67.19
CA SER A 112 -9.72 -5.88 -66.83
C SER A 112 -11.16 -5.29 -66.89
N HIS A 113 -11.42 -4.11 -66.30
CA HIS A 113 -12.73 -3.38 -66.20
C HIS A 113 -13.74 -3.93 -65.17
N GLU A 114 -14.64 -3.17 -64.54
CA GLU A 114 -14.99 -1.74 -64.74
C GLU A 114 -15.33 -0.99 -63.43
N LEU A 115 -15.36 0.33 -63.58
CA LEU A 115 -15.71 1.45 -62.70
C LEU A 115 -17.10 1.32 -62.03
N ASP A 116 -17.45 2.02 -60.94
CA ASP A 116 -16.86 3.21 -60.27
C ASP A 116 -17.15 3.08 -58.71
N HIS A 117 -17.12 4.03 -57.76
CA HIS A 117 -17.09 5.51 -57.75
C HIS A 117 -16.50 6.11 -56.42
N PHE A 118 -16.88 7.37 -56.12
CA PHE A 118 -16.54 8.20 -54.93
C PHE A 118 -16.75 7.53 -53.54
N SER A 119 -16.05 7.93 -52.45
CA SER A 119 -15.04 8.99 -52.25
C SER A 119 -14.08 8.72 -51.07
N THR A 120 -12.93 9.40 -51.07
CA THR A 120 -11.81 9.36 -50.09
C THR A 120 -11.95 10.46 -49.00
N PRO A 121 -11.00 10.72 -48.05
CA PRO A 121 -9.70 10.07 -47.75
C PRO A 121 -9.40 9.75 -46.26
N SER A 122 -8.26 9.07 -46.02
CA SER A 122 -7.50 9.01 -44.75
C SER A 122 -6.12 9.67 -44.95
N PRO A 123 -5.46 10.25 -43.91
CA PRO A 123 -4.18 9.67 -43.39
C PRO A 123 -3.93 9.93 -41.86
N VAL A 124 -3.36 9.05 -41.00
CA VAL A 124 -2.00 8.46 -40.84
C VAL A 124 -1.03 9.20 -39.86
N MET A 125 -0.64 8.47 -38.80
CA MET A 125 0.63 8.42 -38.01
C MET A 125 1.39 9.67 -37.51
N ASP A 126 1.74 9.61 -36.21
CA ASP A 126 3.01 10.11 -35.62
C ASP A 126 4.15 9.08 -35.77
N ASP A 127 5.42 9.50 -35.59
CA ASP A 127 6.39 8.73 -34.77
C ASP A 127 7.64 9.54 -34.30
N ILE A 128 7.95 9.46 -32.99
CA ILE A 128 9.27 9.65 -32.29
C ILE A 128 10.09 10.96 -32.46
N SER A 129 10.43 11.63 -31.33
CA SER A 129 11.83 11.93 -30.89
C SER A 129 11.98 12.79 -29.59
N ALA A 130 12.37 12.18 -28.45
CA ALA A 130 13.16 12.69 -27.28
C ALA A 130 12.80 14.06 -26.60
N LEU A 131 13.07 14.38 -25.31
CA LEU A 131 13.94 13.89 -24.20
C LEU A 131 13.09 13.78 -22.89
N GLN A 132 13.49 13.45 -21.65
CA GLN A 132 14.73 13.11 -20.90
C GLN A 132 15.66 14.21 -20.30
N GLU A 133 15.52 14.54 -19.00
CA GLU A 133 16.57 14.32 -17.97
C GLU A 133 16.11 14.54 -16.48
N GLN A 134 16.55 13.62 -15.60
CA GLN A 134 16.87 13.76 -14.14
C GLN A 134 15.84 14.23 -13.07
N SER A 135 15.00 13.28 -12.62
CA SER A 135 14.76 12.84 -11.21
C SER A 135 15.06 13.72 -9.98
N GLY A 136 14.10 13.77 -9.05
CA GLY A 136 14.30 14.03 -7.61
C GLY A 136 13.06 13.65 -6.76
N ASP A 137 13.26 12.92 -5.66
CA ASP A 137 12.31 12.50 -4.59
C ASP A 137 10.83 12.23 -4.93
N ALA A 138 10.43 10.95 -4.83
CA ALA A 138 9.03 10.50 -4.89
C ALA A 138 8.62 9.81 -3.58
N GLY A 139 7.57 10.30 -2.91
CA GLY A 139 7.12 9.77 -1.62
C GLY A 139 5.73 10.27 -1.18
N TYR A 140 4.68 9.62 -1.70
CA TYR A 140 3.30 9.69 -1.20
C TYR A 140 2.80 8.24 -1.04
N LEU A 141 2.23 7.76 0.07
CA LEU A 141 1.22 8.32 0.99
C LEU A 141 -0.14 8.48 0.30
N VAL A 142 -1.11 7.63 0.67
CA VAL A 142 -2.49 7.71 0.19
C VAL A 142 -3.47 7.24 1.28
N LEU A 143 -4.28 8.14 1.84
CA LEU A 143 -5.52 7.77 2.59
C LEU A 143 -6.71 7.57 1.64
N GLU A 144 -7.86 7.09 2.13
CA GLU A 144 -9.00 6.64 1.29
C GLU A 144 -10.33 7.30 1.64
N SER A 145 -11.20 7.44 0.62
CA SER A 145 -12.51 8.10 0.68
C SER A 145 -13.66 7.14 0.92
N THR A 146 -14.68 7.60 1.64
CA THR A 146 -15.87 6.85 2.02
C THR A 146 -17.16 7.58 1.62
N THR A 147 -17.53 7.54 0.34
CA THR A 147 -18.89 7.87 -0.11
C THR A 147 -19.73 6.60 -0.26
N LYS A 148 -21.02 6.71 0.03
CA LYS A 148 -21.89 5.55 0.27
C LYS A 148 -22.81 5.25 -0.92
N GLY A 149 -22.29 4.43 -1.82
CA GLY A 149 -23.01 3.74 -2.89
C GLY A 149 -23.14 4.54 -4.18
N ILE A 150 -22.79 3.89 -5.30
CA ILE A 150 -23.65 3.70 -6.49
C ILE A 150 -23.32 2.32 -7.10
N ASN A 151 -24.27 1.82 -7.90
CA ASN A 151 -24.34 0.51 -8.55
C ASN A 151 -23.17 0.16 -9.47
N ASP A 152 -23.13 -1.12 -9.84
CA ASP A 152 -22.18 -1.80 -10.72
C ASP A 152 -22.03 -1.21 -12.15
N GLU A 153 -21.20 -0.16 -12.34
CA GLU A 153 -20.60 0.14 -13.65
C GLU A 153 -19.12 0.56 -13.56
N GLY A 154 -18.27 -0.12 -14.33
CA GLY A 154 -16.98 0.39 -14.85
C GLY A 154 -15.92 0.86 -13.85
N PHE A 155 -15.06 -0.04 -13.36
CA PHE A 155 -13.76 0.36 -12.79
C PHE A 155 -12.86 0.99 -13.87
N PHE A 156 -12.89 2.32 -13.99
CA PHE A 156 -12.00 3.05 -14.89
C PHE A 156 -10.55 3.01 -14.41
N THR A 157 -9.70 2.35 -15.20
CA THR A 157 -8.24 2.34 -14.99
C THR A 157 -7.63 3.54 -15.70
N TYR A 158 -7.24 4.56 -14.92
CA TYR A 158 -6.45 5.68 -15.42
C TYR A 158 -5.00 5.26 -15.70
N PRO A 159 -4.27 5.94 -16.61
CA PRO A 159 -2.85 5.69 -16.81
C PRO A 159 -2.04 5.96 -15.52
N PRO A 160 -0.82 5.41 -15.36
CA PRO A 160 0.00 5.67 -14.17
C PRO A 160 0.58 7.10 -14.10
N GLY A 161 0.47 7.87 -15.18
CA GLY A 161 0.92 9.26 -15.31
C GLY A 161 0.72 9.77 -16.75
N PRO A 162 0.99 11.05 -17.02
CA PRO A 162 0.86 11.64 -18.35
C PRO A 162 1.75 10.97 -19.41
N THR A 163 1.27 10.98 -20.65
CA THR A 163 1.90 10.29 -21.80
C THR A 163 1.88 11.10 -23.10
N ARG A 164 1.37 12.33 -23.08
CA ARG A 164 1.06 13.13 -24.26
C ARG A 164 1.64 14.55 -24.19
N GLN A 165 2.77 14.70 -23.52
CA GLN A 165 3.52 15.96 -23.35
C GLN A 165 3.64 16.75 -24.66
N SER A 166 4.01 16.09 -25.75
CA SER A 166 4.14 16.70 -27.09
C SER A 166 2.85 17.24 -27.72
N ILE A 167 1.68 16.84 -27.21
CA ILE A 167 0.35 17.34 -27.60
C ILE A 167 -0.11 18.40 -26.59
N VAL A 168 0.18 18.19 -25.30
CA VAL A 168 -0.22 19.07 -24.20
C VAL A 168 0.57 20.39 -24.21
N GLU A 169 1.90 20.37 -24.25
CA GLU A 169 2.74 21.57 -24.15
C GLU A 169 2.38 22.69 -25.15
N PRO A 170 2.14 22.43 -26.46
CA PRO A 170 1.70 23.46 -27.41
C PRO A 170 0.35 24.08 -27.02
N ILE A 171 -0.57 23.27 -26.50
CA ILE A 171 -1.88 23.71 -26.02
C ILE A 171 -1.71 24.60 -24.77
N LEU A 172 -0.90 24.19 -23.79
CA LEU A 172 -0.63 25.01 -22.59
C LEU A 172 0.02 26.36 -22.94
N SER A 173 0.90 26.39 -23.94
CA SER A 173 1.53 27.63 -24.40
C SER A 173 0.59 28.58 -25.17
N SER A 174 -0.60 28.10 -25.55
CA SER A 174 -1.61 28.85 -26.31
C SER A 174 -2.73 29.44 -25.44
N ILE A 175 -2.73 29.16 -24.13
CA ILE A 175 -3.65 29.72 -23.13
C ILE A 175 -3.09 31.08 -22.71
N GLU A 176 -3.77 32.19 -23.04
CA GLU A 176 -3.25 33.53 -22.76
C GLU A 176 -3.97 34.24 -21.60
N MET A 177 -3.16 34.81 -20.71
CA MET A 177 -3.60 35.76 -19.67
C MET A 177 -4.41 36.95 -20.23
N SER A 178 -4.16 37.33 -21.48
CA SER A 178 -4.87 38.40 -22.21
C SER A 178 -6.36 38.06 -22.39
N ASN A 179 -6.66 36.82 -22.75
CA ASN A 179 -8.01 36.31 -22.99
C ASN A 179 -8.73 36.02 -21.68
N LEU A 180 -8.06 35.37 -20.71
CA LEU A 180 -8.61 35.13 -19.37
C LEU A 180 -9.10 36.45 -18.75
N LYS A 181 -8.31 37.52 -18.85
CA LYS A 181 -8.70 38.89 -18.44
C LYS A 181 -9.89 39.43 -19.21
N LYS A 182 -9.77 39.51 -20.54
CA LYS A 182 -10.82 40.00 -21.46
C LYS A 182 -12.18 39.33 -21.23
N TYR A 183 -12.19 38.01 -21.04
CA TYR A 183 -13.42 37.25 -20.85
C TYR A 183 -13.95 37.41 -19.42
N LEU A 184 -13.11 37.40 -18.39
CA LEU A 184 -13.56 37.58 -17.01
C LEU A 184 -14.07 39.00 -16.76
N ASP A 185 -13.40 40.03 -17.26
CA ASP A 185 -13.87 41.42 -17.19
C ASP A 185 -15.24 41.60 -17.87
N LYS A 186 -15.58 40.77 -18.89
CA LYS A 186 -16.92 40.74 -19.50
C LYS A 186 -17.92 39.90 -18.69
N PHE A 187 -17.50 38.80 -18.08
CA PHE A 187 -18.36 37.91 -17.29
C PHE A 187 -18.71 38.50 -15.91
N THR A 188 -17.83 39.33 -15.35
CA THR A 188 -18.08 40.15 -14.16
C THR A 188 -18.69 41.53 -14.51
N SER A 189 -18.99 41.79 -15.78
CA SER A 189 -19.68 43.00 -16.24
C SER A 189 -21.20 42.88 -16.20
N PHE A 190 -21.75 41.68 -16.01
CA PHE A 190 -23.17 41.48 -15.76
C PHE A 190 -23.49 41.93 -14.32
N HIS A 191 -24.71 42.41 -14.08
CA HIS A 191 -25.09 42.98 -12.79
C HIS A 191 -25.08 41.92 -11.67
N ASN A 192 -25.67 40.77 -11.96
CA ASN A 192 -25.38 39.49 -11.33
C ASN A 192 -25.40 38.39 -12.40
N ARG A 193 -25.17 37.13 -12.02
CA ARG A 193 -25.46 35.96 -12.88
C ARG A 193 -26.49 35.02 -12.27
N TYR A 194 -27.29 35.47 -11.31
CA TYR A 194 -28.20 34.63 -10.52
C TYR A 194 -29.19 33.88 -11.43
N TYR A 195 -29.31 32.57 -11.25
CA TYR A 195 -29.89 31.64 -12.23
C TYR A 195 -31.33 31.95 -12.69
N ASN A 196 -32.13 32.64 -11.85
CA ASN A 196 -33.52 32.99 -12.15
C ASN A 196 -33.72 34.48 -12.52
N SER A 197 -32.64 35.27 -12.56
CA SER A 197 -32.67 36.66 -13.02
C SER A 197 -32.58 36.76 -14.54
N ASP A 198 -32.94 37.92 -15.10
CA ASP A 198 -32.70 38.18 -16.53
C ASP A 198 -31.20 38.40 -16.82
N TYR A 199 -30.42 38.91 -15.86
CA TYR A 199 -28.96 39.05 -15.98
C TYR A 199 -28.23 37.70 -16.06
N GLY A 200 -28.66 36.72 -15.25
CA GLY A 200 -28.19 35.34 -15.32
C GLY A 200 -28.53 34.67 -16.65
N LYS A 201 -29.70 34.98 -17.22
CA LYS A 201 -30.05 34.57 -18.58
C LYS A 201 -29.11 35.20 -19.61
N GLU A 202 -28.96 36.53 -19.60
CA GLU A 202 -28.07 37.27 -20.50
C GLU A 202 -26.62 36.77 -20.44
N ALA A 203 -26.13 36.37 -19.26
CA ALA A 203 -24.81 35.77 -19.10
C ALA A 203 -24.69 34.40 -19.78
N SER A 204 -25.71 33.53 -19.67
CA SER A 204 -25.73 32.22 -20.37
C SER A 204 -25.93 32.34 -21.88
N ASP A 205 -26.74 33.30 -22.34
CA ASP A 205 -26.89 33.60 -23.77
C ASP A 205 -25.57 34.13 -24.35
N TRP A 206 -24.91 35.07 -23.64
CA TRP A 206 -23.61 35.62 -24.06
C TRP A 206 -22.51 34.54 -24.12
N LEU A 207 -22.48 33.61 -23.17
CA LEU A 207 -21.52 32.51 -23.22
C LEU A 207 -21.80 31.60 -24.41
N PHE A 208 -23.06 31.24 -24.65
CA PHE A 208 -23.48 30.43 -25.80
C PHE A 208 -23.09 31.10 -27.12
N ASP A 209 -23.38 32.39 -27.30
CA ASP A 209 -23.00 33.18 -28.47
C ASP A 209 -21.46 33.28 -28.62
N THR A 210 -20.73 33.39 -27.51
CA THR A 210 -19.26 33.43 -27.51
C THR A 210 -18.66 32.09 -27.93
N VAL A 211 -19.21 30.98 -27.42
CA VAL A 211 -18.83 29.61 -27.81
C VAL A 211 -19.19 29.33 -29.27
N GLN A 212 -20.37 29.74 -29.75
CA GLN A 212 -20.72 29.68 -31.17
C GLN A 212 -19.75 30.50 -32.03
N GLY A 213 -19.38 31.69 -31.58
CA GLY A 213 -18.38 32.54 -32.24
C GLY A 213 -17.00 31.88 -32.33
N ILE A 214 -16.57 31.17 -31.27
CA ILE A 214 -15.32 30.39 -31.25
C ILE A 214 -15.38 29.22 -32.24
N ILE A 215 -16.48 28.47 -32.28
CA ILE A 215 -16.68 27.35 -33.23
C ILE A 215 -16.69 27.89 -34.67
N ALA A 216 -17.44 28.96 -34.95
CA ALA A 216 -17.52 29.58 -36.27
C ALA A 216 -16.20 30.20 -36.74
N ALA A 217 -15.37 30.69 -35.82
CA ALA A 217 -14.02 31.17 -36.10
C ALA A 217 -12.99 30.03 -36.30
N SER A 218 -13.35 28.78 -35.97
CA SER A 218 -12.46 27.62 -35.96
C SER A 218 -12.92 26.50 -36.93
N PRO A 219 -12.96 26.76 -38.25
CA PRO A 219 -13.51 25.83 -39.25
C PRO A 219 -12.72 24.51 -39.40
N SER A 220 -11.57 24.38 -38.73
CA SER A 220 -10.84 23.12 -38.52
C SER A 220 -11.66 22.06 -37.79
N ASN A 221 -12.59 22.48 -36.92
CA ASN A 221 -13.34 21.62 -36.01
C ASN A 221 -14.85 21.68 -36.26
N ALA A 222 -15.26 21.57 -37.52
CA ALA A 222 -16.66 21.63 -37.98
C ALA A 222 -17.60 20.53 -37.43
N SER A 223 -17.10 19.65 -36.56
CA SER A 223 -17.85 18.60 -35.85
C SER A 223 -18.07 18.90 -34.36
N VAL A 224 -17.53 20.00 -33.82
CA VAL A 224 -17.79 20.44 -32.44
C VAL A 224 -19.19 21.03 -32.33
N THR A 225 -19.98 20.53 -31.39
CA THR A 225 -21.34 21.01 -31.14
C THR A 225 -21.42 21.85 -29.87
N VAL A 226 -22.42 22.74 -29.80
CA VAL A 226 -22.84 23.45 -28.59
C VAL A 226 -24.36 23.42 -28.48
N GLU A 227 -24.89 23.19 -27.29
CA GLU A 227 -26.32 23.25 -26.98
C GLU A 227 -26.59 24.01 -25.67
N GLN A 228 -27.81 24.55 -25.55
CA GLN A 228 -28.34 25.10 -24.30
C GLN A 228 -29.25 24.05 -23.65
N PHE A 229 -28.81 23.42 -22.58
CA PHE A 229 -29.67 22.56 -21.77
C PHE A 229 -30.69 23.44 -21.03
N LYS A 230 -31.98 23.11 -21.14
CA LYS A 230 -33.08 23.94 -20.64
C LYS A 230 -33.67 23.37 -19.37
N HIS A 231 -33.71 24.21 -18.34
CA HIS A 231 -34.20 23.91 -17.01
C HIS A 231 -35.59 24.52 -16.74
N GLY A 232 -36.10 24.38 -15.51
CA GLY A 232 -37.33 25.05 -15.05
C GLY A 232 -37.21 26.57 -14.81
N TRP A 233 -36.02 27.16 -14.99
CA TRP A 233 -35.69 28.56 -14.70
C TRP A 233 -35.09 29.28 -15.93
N LYS A 234 -34.75 30.58 -15.77
CA LYS A 234 -34.36 31.44 -16.91
C LYS A 234 -33.00 31.10 -17.53
N GLN A 235 -31.95 31.01 -16.71
CA GLN A 235 -30.60 30.67 -17.14
C GLN A 235 -30.54 29.23 -17.68
N SER A 236 -29.70 29.00 -18.69
CA SER A 236 -29.50 27.68 -19.30
C SER A 236 -28.09 27.19 -19.04
N SER A 237 -27.91 25.91 -18.70
CA SER A 237 -26.58 25.31 -18.73
C SER A 237 -26.11 25.17 -20.18
N ILE A 238 -24.82 25.35 -20.43
CA ILE A 238 -24.22 25.27 -21.77
C ILE A 238 -23.39 24.00 -21.85
N ILE A 239 -23.63 23.17 -22.85
CA ILE A 239 -22.85 21.93 -23.07
C ILE A 239 -22.19 22.04 -24.46
N THR A 240 -20.90 21.72 -24.51
CA THR A 240 -20.15 21.56 -25.77
C THR A 240 -19.53 20.18 -25.86
N LYS A 241 -19.31 19.69 -27.09
CA LYS A 241 -18.76 18.35 -27.34
C LYS A 241 -17.72 18.38 -28.45
N PHE A 242 -16.49 17.99 -28.13
CA PHE A 242 -15.52 17.48 -29.09
C PHE A 242 -15.81 15.99 -29.30
N PRO A 243 -16.27 15.57 -30.48
CA PRO A 243 -16.58 14.17 -30.73
C PRO A 243 -15.30 13.32 -30.78
N GLY A 244 -15.38 12.13 -30.19
CA GLY A 244 -14.31 11.14 -30.26
C GLY A 244 -14.11 10.59 -31.68
N ARG A 245 -12.96 9.94 -31.87
CA ARG A 245 -12.66 9.09 -33.05
C ARG A 245 -13.25 7.68 -32.93
N GLN A 246 -13.73 7.30 -31.75
CA GLN A 246 -14.48 6.06 -31.49
C GLN A 246 -15.70 6.34 -30.61
N ASP A 247 -16.69 5.44 -30.67
CA ASP A 247 -17.78 5.40 -29.70
C ASP A 247 -17.23 4.85 -28.37
N GLY A 248 -17.12 5.72 -27.36
CA GLY A 248 -16.47 5.41 -26.10
C GLY A 248 -16.77 6.45 -25.00
N PRO A 249 -16.29 6.21 -23.76
CA PRO A 249 -16.78 6.89 -22.57
C PRO A 249 -16.22 8.32 -22.45
N ILE A 250 -17.12 9.25 -22.12
CA ILE A 250 -16.91 10.70 -22.24
C ILE A 250 -16.01 11.22 -21.11
N THR A 251 -15.11 12.15 -21.42
CA THR A 251 -14.40 12.96 -20.40
C THR A 251 -15.06 14.33 -20.29
N ILE A 252 -15.43 14.77 -19.09
CA ILE A 252 -16.18 16.02 -18.87
C ILE A 252 -15.30 17.03 -18.12
N LEU A 253 -15.45 18.31 -18.44
CA LEU A 253 -14.87 19.44 -17.73
C LEU A 253 -16.00 20.44 -17.39
N GLY A 254 -16.24 20.69 -16.10
CA GLY A 254 -17.42 21.42 -15.60
C GLY A 254 -17.11 22.67 -14.77
N ALA A 255 -17.97 23.70 -14.80
CA ALA A 255 -17.88 24.90 -13.97
C ALA A 255 -19.29 25.54 -13.79
N HIS A 256 -19.53 26.38 -12.78
CA HIS A 256 -20.85 27.02 -12.61
C HIS A 256 -20.93 28.44 -13.20
N LEU A 257 -22.13 28.79 -13.68
CA LEU A 257 -22.43 30.08 -14.31
C LEU A 257 -22.91 31.13 -13.32
N ASP A 258 -23.76 30.74 -12.38
CA ASP A 258 -24.41 31.69 -11.50
C ASP A 258 -23.48 32.25 -10.42
N SER A 259 -23.81 33.46 -10.01
CA SER A 259 -23.20 34.18 -8.88
C SER A 259 -24.30 34.94 -8.17
N VAL A 260 -24.19 35.01 -6.85
CA VAL A 260 -25.24 35.49 -5.96
C VAL A 260 -24.67 36.51 -4.97
N ASN A 261 -25.51 37.32 -4.35
CA ASN A 261 -25.11 38.20 -3.26
C ASN A 261 -26.00 37.91 -2.06
N TRP A 262 -25.38 37.53 -0.93
CA TRP A 262 -26.08 37.17 0.31
C TRP A 262 -26.19 38.32 1.32
N GLU A 263 -25.68 39.52 1.01
CA GLU A 263 -25.81 40.73 1.84
C GLU A 263 -27.13 41.49 1.57
N ASP A 264 -27.72 41.31 0.40
CA ASP A 264 -28.99 41.93 -0.04
C ASP A 264 -30.19 40.98 0.14
N GLU A 265 -31.38 41.52 0.44
CA GLU A 265 -32.60 40.71 0.69
C GLU A 265 -33.23 40.08 -0.57
N ASP A 266 -32.86 40.52 -1.78
CA ASP A 266 -33.35 40.00 -3.07
C ASP A 266 -32.19 39.63 -4.02
N PRO A 267 -31.86 38.34 -4.19
CA PRO A 267 -30.75 37.91 -5.06
C PRO A 267 -31.02 38.07 -6.56
N ILE A 268 -32.24 38.41 -6.99
CA ILE A 268 -32.57 38.66 -8.41
C ILE A 268 -32.05 40.03 -8.85
N GLU A 269 -32.20 41.04 -7.99
CA GLU A 269 -31.84 42.44 -8.25
C GLU A 269 -30.53 42.88 -7.57
N ALA A 270 -30.01 42.11 -6.61
CA ALA A 270 -28.72 42.36 -5.98
C ALA A 270 -27.57 42.35 -7.00
N ARG A 271 -26.54 43.17 -6.77
CA ARG A 271 -25.31 43.12 -7.57
C ARG A 271 -24.44 41.95 -7.10
N ALA A 272 -24.00 41.07 -7.99
CA ALA A 272 -23.13 39.93 -7.67
C ALA A 272 -22.18 39.65 -8.86
N PRO A 273 -21.01 40.30 -8.94
CA PRO A 273 -20.19 40.23 -10.14
C PRO A 273 -19.39 38.92 -10.24
N GLY A 274 -19.15 38.25 -9.10
CA GLY A 274 -18.65 36.88 -9.02
C GLY A 274 -17.39 36.65 -9.85
N ALA A 275 -16.29 37.34 -9.54
CA ALA A 275 -15.00 37.07 -10.14
C ALA A 275 -14.36 35.81 -9.54
N ASP A 276 -14.51 35.65 -8.23
CA ASP A 276 -14.03 34.52 -7.43
C ASP A 276 -15.18 33.54 -7.06
N ASP A 277 -16.45 33.97 -7.14
CA ASP A 277 -17.66 33.12 -7.20
C ASP A 277 -17.75 32.42 -8.59
N ASP A 278 -16.83 31.46 -8.79
CA ASP A 278 -16.50 30.61 -9.96
C ASP A 278 -16.44 31.27 -11.36
N GLY A 279 -16.56 32.59 -11.46
CA GLY A 279 -16.29 33.31 -12.72
C GLY A 279 -14.90 32.99 -13.28
N SER A 280 -13.91 32.87 -12.40
CA SER A 280 -12.56 32.44 -12.74
C SER A 280 -12.48 31.00 -13.28
N GLY A 281 -13.27 30.06 -12.74
CA GLY A 281 -13.38 28.68 -13.22
C GLY A 281 -14.08 28.61 -14.58
N SER A 282 -15.30 29.16 -14.67
CA SER A 282 -16.09 29.31 -15.90
C SER A 282 -15.30 29.89 -17.08
N ILE A 283 -14.46 30.90 -16.83
CA ILE A 283 -13.66 31.56 -17.86
C ILE A 283 -12.31 30.87 -18.13
N GLY A 284 -11.72 30.21 -17.14
CA GLY A 284 -10.62 29.27 -17.37
C GLY A 284 -11.04 28.17 -18.35
N LEU A 285 -12.20 27.57 -18.10
CA LEU A 285 -12.83 26.55 -18.96
C LEU A 285 -13.09 27.06 -20.39
N LEU A 286 -13.54 28.32 -20.54
CA LEU A 286 -13.77 28.96 -21.84
C LEU A 286 -12.48 29.18 -22.64
N GLU A 287 -11.38 29.56 -21.98
CA GLU A 287 -10.08 29.71 -22.66
C GLU A 287 -9.51 28.36 -23.09
N VAL A 288 -9.67 27.29 -22.29
CA VAL A 288 -9.31 25.93 -22.71
C VAL A 288 -10.13 25.50 -23.93
N PHE A 289 -11.46 25.70 -23.88
CA PHE A 289 -12.33 25.43 -25.02
C PHE A 289 -11.87 26.21 -26.27
N ARG A 290 -11.56 27.51 -26.13
CA ARG A 290 -11.04 28.34 -27.22
C ARG A 290 -9.75 27.79 -27.80
N VAL A 291 -8.78 27.40 -26.97
CA VAL A 291 -7.50 26.85 -27.43
C VAL A 291 -7.74 25.56 -28.19
N LEU A 292 -8.42 24.58 -27.60
CA LEU A 292 -8.69 23.29 -28.24
C LEU A 292 -9.46 23.47 -29.55
N ALA A 293 -10.49 24.32 -29.57
CA ALA A 293 -11.24 24.66 -30.78
C ALA A 293 -10.35 25.28 -31.87
N SER A 294 -9.37 26.12 -31.50
CA SER A 294 -8.42 26.73 -32.45
C SER A 294 -7.31 25.78 -32.95
N THR A 295 -7.15 24.61 -32.33
CA THR A 295 -6.24 23.54 -32.79
C THR A 295 -6.98 22.44 -33.56
N HIS A 296 -6.28 21.46 -34.13
CA HIS A 296 -6.92 20.26 -34.69
C HIS A 296 -7.19 19.19 -33.60
N PHE A 297 -7.76 19.59 -32.47
CA PHE A 297 -8.02 18.68 -31.35
C PHE A 297 -9.18 17.72 -31.66
N GLN A 298 -8.83 16.49 -32.07
CA GLN A 298 -9.76 15.39 -32.20
C GLN A 298 -9.39 14.27 -31.21
N PRO A 299 -10.11 14.16 -30.06
CA PRO A 299 -9.79 13.17 -29.03
C PRO A 299 -10.09 11.74 -29.51
N LEU A 300 -9.72 10.73 -28.73
CA LEU A 300 -10.04 9.33 -29.02
C LEU A 300 -11.49 9.04 -28.62
N ASP A 301 -11.82 9.24 -27.35
CA ASP A 301 -13.20 9.25 -26.85
C ASP A 301 -13.73 10.69 -26.83
N ALA A 302 -15.04 10.91 -26.63
CA ALA A 302 -15.58 12.26 -26.60
C ALA A 302 -15.08 13.08 -25.39
N VAL A 303 -14.88 14.38 -25.59
CA VAL A 303 -14.56 15.34 -24.52
C VAL A 303 -15.59 16.45 -24.53
N GLU A 304 -16.16 16.77 -23.37
CA GLU A 304 -17.22 17.78 -23.23
C GLU A 304 -16.86 18.87 -22.22
N PHE A 305 -17.28 20.10 -22.51
CA PHE A 305 -17.15 21.24 -21.62
C PHE A 305 -18.55 21.70 -21.24
N HIS A 306 -18.84 21.68 -19.94
CA HIS A 306 -20.15 21.96 -19.36
C HIS A 306 -20.07 23.22 -18.50
N TRP A 307 -21.06 24.09 -18.62
CA TRP A 307 -21.24 25.23 -17.74
C TRP A 307 -22.63 25.15 -17.10
N TYR A 308 -22.66 24.91 -15.80
CA TYR A 308 -23.86 24.56 -15.03
C TYR A 308 -24.61 25.80 -14.51
N SER A 309 -25.89 25.62 -14.19
CA SER A 309 -26.80 26.69 -13.77
C SER A 309 -27.52 26.32 -12.48
N ALA A 310 -27.72 27.32 -11.61
CA ALA A 310 -28.35 27.19 -10.29
C ALA A 310 -27.52 26.39 -9.27
N ASP A 311 -26.19 26.48 -9.32
CA ASP A 311 -25.30 25.91 -8.30
C ASP A 311 -25.54 26.59 -6.94
N SER A 312 -25.62 27.94 -6.89
CA SER A 312 -25.73 28.71 -5.64
C SER A 312 -27.13 28.71 -4.98
N SER A 313 -27.97 27.72 -5.29
CA SER A 313 -29.43 27.75 -5.04
C SER A 313 -29.89 27.40 -3.60
N THR A 314 -29.02 27.40 -2.58
CA THR A 314 -29.39 26.89 -1.23
C THR A 314 -29.13 27.82 -0.05
N THR A 315 -30.18 28.52 0.43
CA THR A 315 -30.68 28.50 1.84
C THR A 315 -31.75 29.58 2.11
N TRP A 316 -32.29 29.59 3.35
CA TRP A 316 -33.16 30.63 3.92
C TRP A 316 -34.57 30.77 3.31
N TYR A 317 -34.74 31.47 2.19
CA TYR A 317 -36.02 32.12 1.84
C TYR A 317 -37.22 31.16 1.68
N ASP A 318 -37.04 30.04 0.97
CA ASP A 318 -38.12 29.08 0.69
C ASP A 318 -38.56 28.22 1.89
N ARG A 319 -37.85 28.25 3.03
CA ARG A 319 -38.20 27.41 4.19
C ARG A 319 -39.44 27.86 4.96
N LEU A 320 -39.96 29.06 4.69
CA LEU A 320 -41.13 29.61 5.39
C LEU A 320 -42.49 29.11 4.85
N THR A 321 -42.51 28.28 3.79
CA THR A 321 -43.75 27.88 3.09
C THR A 321 -43.99 26.37 2.99
N LEU A 322 -43.04 25.52 3.41
CA LEU A 322 -42.99 24.09 3.05
C LEU A 322 -42.94 23.09 4.22
N SER A 323 -43.20 23.51 5.46
CA SER A 323 -43.10 22.65 6.66
C SER A 323 -44.05 21.44 6.74
N ASP A 324 -45.06 21.36 5.87
CA ASP A 324 -46.29 20.60 6.15
C ASP A 324 -46.48 19.35 5.27
N ARG A 325 -45.52 18.94 4.42
CA ARG A 325 -45.69 17.76 3.53
C ARG A 325 -44.44 16.88 3.36
N TYR A 326 -44.75 15.59 3.14
CA TYR A 326 -43.90 14.47 2.73
C TYR A 326 -42.97 13.82 3.76
N SER A 327 -43.56 12.83 4.44
CA SER A 327 -42.92 11.54 4.65
C SER A 327 -42.95 10.68 3.37
N ALA A 328 -41.98 9.75 3.26
CA ALA A 328 -41.82 8.67 2.26
C ALA A 328 -40.99 8.97 0.99
N GLU A 329 -39.95 8.15 0.81
CA GLU A 329 -39.44 7.56 -0.44
C GLU A 329 -39.38 8.40 -1.74
N GLU A 330 -38.45 9.36 -1.85
CA GLU A 330 -37.72 9.68 -3.10
C GLU A 330 -36.33 10.30 -2.80
N PRO A 331 -35.34 10.21 -3.72
CA PRO A 331 -34.01 10.80 -3.56
C PRO A 331 -33.97 12.26 -4.07
N GLY A 332 -34.13 13.24 -3.18
CA GLY A 332 -34.13 14.66 -3.56
C GLY A 332 -33.58 15.61 -2.49
N GLU A 333 -32.42 16.20 -2.78
CA GLU A 333 -32.10 17.64 -2.65
C GLU A 333 -30.58 17.81 -2.78
N GLY A 334 -30.15 18.02 -4.02
CA GLY A 334 -28.78 18.23 -4.45
C GLY A 334 -28.76 19.00 -5.75
N LEU A 335 -29.09 20.30 -5.65
CA LEU A 335 -28.69 21.43 -6.51
C LEU A 335 -28.80 21.23 -8.04
N LEU A 336 -29.68 22.02 -8.66
CA LEU A 336 -30.59 21.48 -9.66
C LEU A 336 -29.98 21.25 -11.06
N GLY A 337 -29.13 22.15 -11.58
CA GLY A 337 -28.76 22.13 -13.01
C GLY A 337 -27.86 20.97 -13.42
N SER A 338 -26.74 20.79 -12.73
CA SER A 338 -25.84 19.64 -12.92
C SER A 338 -26.51 18.31 -12.55
N GLY A 339 -27.38 18.30 -11.53
CA GLY A 339 -28.20 17.16 -11.17
C GLY A 339 -29.12 16.69 -12.31
N GLU A 340 -29.81 17.61 -12.98
CA GLU A 340 -30.65 17.32 -14.15
C GLU A 340 -29.85 16.75 -15.33
N ILE A 341 -28.64 17.28 -15.58
CA ILE A 341 -27.76 16.82 -16.68
C ILE A 341 -27.20 15.44 -16.39
N ALA A 342 -26.63 15.22 -15.20
CA ALA A 342 -26.06 13.94 -14.79
C ALA A 342 -27.14 12.83 -14.73
N ALA A 343 -28.35 13.15 -14.26
CA ALA A 343 -29.50 12.24 -14.30
C ALA A 343 -29.96 11.95 -15.74
N SER A 344 -29.91 12.93 -16.65
CA SER A 344 -30.19 12.73 -18.08
C SER A 344 -29.16 11.79 -18.73
N TYR A 345 -27.87 11.97 -18.45
CA TYR A 345 -26.79 11.14 -18.96
C TYR A 345 -26.96 9.69 -18.49
N LYS A 346 -27.22 9.49 -17.20
CA LYS A 346 -27.51 8.17 -16.60
C LYS A 346 -28.73 7.50 -17.23
N LYS A 347 -29.82 8.25 -17.42
CA LYS A 347 -31.07 7.77 -18.05
C LYS A 347 -30.89 7.36 -19.51
N ASN A 348 -29.95 8.00 -20.22
CA ASN A 348 -29.65 7.73 -21.62
C ASN A 348 -28.53 6.67 -21.81
N GLY A 349 -27.99 6.09 -20.74
CA GLY A 349 -26.90 5.11 -20.81
C GLY A 349 -25.56 5.72 -21.25
N VAL A 350 -25.34 7.01 -21.00
CA VAL A 350 -24.08 7.70 -21.32
C VAL A 350 -23.05 7.33 -20.27
N VAL A 351 -21.94 6.72 -20.71
CA VAL A 351 -20.83 6.34 -19.84
C VAL A 351 -19.83 7.50 -19.76
N VAL A 352 -19.52 7.97 -18.55
CA VAL A 352 -18.52 9.03 -18.30
C VAL A 352 -17.27 8.41 -17.65
N LYS A 353 -16.11 8.64 -18.27
CA LYS A 353 -14.77 8.15 -17.87
C LYS A 353 -14.23 8.91 -16.66
N ALA A 354 -14.45 10.22 -16.64
CA ALA A 354 -14.05 11.14 -15.58
C ALA A 354 -14.71 12.52 -15.80
N GLU A 355 -14.99 13.23 -14.70
CA GLU A 355 -15.23 14.67 -14.68
C GLU A 355 -14.15 15.39 -13.87
N ILE A 356 -13.65 16.53 -14.37
CA ILE A 356 -12.94 17.54 -13.57
C ILE A 356 -13.82 18.80 -13.44
N ILE A 357 -13.85 19.41 -12.27
CA ILE A 357 -14.47 20.73 -12.06
C ILE A 357 -13.37 21.76 -11.73
N PRO A 358 -12.92 22.61 -12.68
CA PRO A 358 -11.80 23.53 -12.47
C PRO A 358 -12.17 24.81 -11.68
N SER A 359 -12.56 24.65 -10.42
CA SER A 359 -12.79 25.79 -9.53
C SER A 359 -11.47 26.35 -8.97
N MET A 360 -11.48 27.61 -8.51
CA MET A 360 -10.43 28.17 -7.65
C MET A 360 -10.86 28.26 -6.18
N THR A 361 -12.12 27.98 -5.85
CA THR A 361 -12.79 28.75 -4.78
C THR A 361 -13.88 28.01 -4.00
N SER A 362 -13.52 26.99 -3.20
CA SER A 362 -14.49 26.35 -2.28
C SER A 362 -14.03 26.18 -0.83
N LYS A 363 -14.97 26.30 0.11
CA LYS A 363 -14.77 26.00 1.53
C LYS A 363 -14.83 24.49 1.78
N ASN A 364 -13.68 23.83 1.61
CA ASN A 364 -13.37 22.50 2.16
C ASN A 364 -14.38 21.37 1.79
N PRO A 365 -14.41 20.92 0.51
CA PRO A 365 -15.17 19.75 0.10
C PRO A 365 -14.74 18.49 0.86
N GLN A 366 -15.70 17.61 1.17
CA GLN A 366 -15.44 16.29 1.75
C GLN A 366 -16.14 15.21 0.93
N ASP A 367 -15.70 13.97 1.10
CA ASP A 367 -16.35 12.72 0.71
C ASP A 367 -16.55 12.40 -0.79
N TRP A 368 -16.61 13.36 -1.73
CA TRP A 368 -17.11 13.11 -3.10
C TRP A 368 -16.07 12.84 -4.22
N THR A 369 -14.75 12.81 -4.01
CA THR A 369 -13.78 12.66 -5.13
C THR A 369 -13.33 11.20 -5.35
N ASN A 370 -13.05 10.81 -6.60
CA ASN A 370 -12.55 9.47 -6.94
C ASN A 370 -11.04 9.34 -6.71
N ARG A 371 -10.63 8.51 -5.74
CA ARG A 371 -9.23 8.31 -5.31
C ARG A 371 -8.24 8.03 -6.45
N ASN A 372 -8.60 7.17 -7.41
CA ASN A 372 -7.72 6.80 -8.52
C ASN A 372 -7.58 7.94 -9.53
N LEU A 373 -8.67 8.67 -9.77
CA LEU A 373 -8.67 9.89 -10.60
C LEU A 373 -7.84 11.00 -9.95
N ASN A 374 -7.90 11.13 -8.62
CA ASN A 374 -7.10 12.11 -7.87
C ASN A 374 -5.60 11.83 -7.95
N ILE A 375 -5.18 10.57 -7.86
CA ILE A 375 -3.77 10.17 -8.06
C ILE A 375 -3.32 10.55 -9.48
N TYR A 376 -4.16 10.30 -10.49
CA TYR A 376 -3.86 10.72 -11.86
C TYR A 376 -3.78 12.24 -12.02
N MET A 377 -4.68 12.98 -11.36
CA MET A 377 -4.65 14.45 -11.33
C MET A 377 -3.37 15.01 -10.70
N ILE A 378 -2.82 14.36 -9.67
CA ILE A 378 -1.55 14.76 -9.05
C ILE A 378 -0.43 14.59 -10.08
N SER A 379 -0.35 13.43 -10.76
CA SER A 379 0.62 13.22 -11.85
C SER A 379 0.46 14.20 -13.03
N LEU A 380 -0.75 14.75 -13.27
CA LEU A 380 -0.96 15.82 -14.26
C LEU A 380 -0.51 17.19 -13.74
N ALA A 381 -0.69 17.48 -12.45
CA ALA A 381 -0.25 18.73 -11.84
C ALA A 381 1.28 18.80 -11.78
N ASP A 382 1.93 17.73 -11.29
CA ASP A 382 3.39 17.65 -11.14
C ASP A 382 4.15 17.77 -12.47
N GLU A 383 3.58 17.27 -13.57
CA GLU A 383 4.19 17.32 -14.91
C GLU A 383 3.98 18.69 -15.61
N TYR A 384 2.78 19.27 -15.50
CA TYR A 384 2.35 20.35 -16.39
C TYR A 384 2.22 21.73 -15.73
N ILE A 385 2.24 21.81 -14.39
CA ILE A 385 1.87 23.01 -13.63
C ILE A 385 3.03 23.53 -12.79
N SER A 386 3.25 24.85 -12.80
CA SER A 386 4.41 25.49 -12.16
C SER A 386 4.14 26.02 -10.76
N THR A 387 2.87 26.04 -10.34
CA THR A 387 2.40 26.50 -9.04
C THR A 387 1.83 25.33 -8.24
N PRO A 388 2.07 25.20 -6.92
CA PRO A 388 1.50 24.11 -6.12
C PRO A 388 -0.05 24.14 -6.10
N VAL A 389 -0.67 23.27 -6.88
CA VAL A 389 -2.12 23.03 -6.85
C VAL A 389 -2.41 21.91 -5.88
N LYS A 390 -3.44 22.05 -5.04
CA LYS A 390 -3.90 20.99 -4.14
C LYS A 390 -5.07 20.25 -4.78
N ILE A 391 -5.15 18.94 -4.55
CA ILE A 391 -6.19 18.07 -5.12
C ILE A 391 -6.84 17.30 -3.96
N ILE A 392 -8.16 17.34 -3.83
CA ILE A 392 -8.87 16.63 -2.76
C ILE A 392 -8.89 15.14 -3.11
N GLY A 393 -8.11 14.32 -2.41
CA GLY A 393 -8.13 12.85 -2.56
C GLY A 393 -7.96 12.04 -1.28
N GLU A 394 -7.53 12.67 -0.18
CA GLU A 394 -7.57 12.09 1.16
C GLU A 394 -8.83 12.57 1.89
N VAL A 395 -9.53 11.65 2.55
CA VAL A 395 -10.89 11.88 3.07
C VAL A 395 -11.09 11.20 4.44
N LYS A 396 -12.10 11.66 5.17
CA LYS A 396 -12.54 11.17 6.48
C LYS A 396 -14.07 11.01 6.49
N PRO A 397 -14.64 9.88 6.95
CA PRO A 397 -16.04 9.84 7.37
C PRO A 397 -16.28 10.62 8.67
N ARG A 398 -17.56 10.83 9.00
CA ARG A 398 -18.04 12.13 9.49
C ARG A 398 -19.28 12.02 10.37
N VAL A 399 -19.49 13.00 11.26
CA VAL A 399 -20.80 13.33 11.88
C VAL A 399 -21.02 14.85 11.75
N PHE A 400 -22.27 15.30 11.72
CA PHE A 400 -22.71 16.46 10.93
C PHE A 400 -23.04 17.76 11.69
N ILE A 401 -23.49 18.76 10.89
CA ILE A 401 -23.82 20.18 11.18
C ILE A 401 -22.59 21.09 10.92
N CYS A 402 -22.61 22.08 10.02
CA CYS A 402 -23.54 22.45 8.92
C CYS A 402 -22.79 23.39 7.94
N GLY A 403 -22.99 23.40 6.61
CA GLY A 403 -23.85 22.52 5.78
C GLY A 403 -23.98 22.88 4.30
N PHE A 404 -23.40 24.00 3.81
CA PHE A 404 -23.27 24.29 2.37
C PHE A 404 -22.46 23.20 1.64
N ARG A 405 -22.73 23.00 0.34
CA ARG A 405 -22.13 21.95 -0.49
C ARG A 405 -21.47 22.57 -1.72
N CYS A 406 -20.47 21.90 -2.29
CA CYS A 406 -20.07 22.14 -3.68
C CYS A 406 -20.95 21.25 -4.55
N SER A 407 -21.61 21.85 -5.53
CA SER A 407 -22.91 21.34 -5.98
C SER A 407 -22.75 20.42 -7.17
N ASP A 408 -22.15 20.91 -8.25
CA ASP A 408 -21.88 20.13 -9.46
C ASP A 408 -21.13 18.82 -9.18
N HIS A 409 -20.08 18.91 -8.37
CA HIS A 409 -19.24 17.78 -8.00
C HIS A 409 -20.00 16.72 -7.18
N ALA A 410 -20.98 17.12 -6.37
CA ALA A 410 -21.85 16.19 -5.66
C ALA A 410 -22.87 15.57 -6.62
N SER A 411 -23.46 16.35 -7.53
CA SER A 411 -24.47 15.90 -8.50
C SER A 411 -23.99 14.76 -9.40
N TRP A 412 -22.77 14.87 -9.95
CA TRP A 412 -22.18 13.82 -10.78
C TRP A 412 -21.73 12.59 -9.99
N ASN A 413 -21.14 12.78 -8.80
CA ASN A 413 -20.80 11.66 -7.91
C ASN A 413 -22.06 10.88 -7.49
N ILE A 414 -23.12 11.57 -7.04
CA ILE A 414 -24.43 10.98 -6.69
C ILE A 414 -25.10 10.31 -7.91
N SER A 415 -24.77 10.75 -9.11
CA SER A 415 -25.20 10.09 -10.35
C SER A 415 -24.38 8.84 -10.69
N GLY A 416 -23.20 8.64 -10.11
CA GLY A 416 -22.38 7.43 -10.23
C GLY A 416 -21.08 7.60 -10.98
N TYR A 417 -20.76 8.82 -11.41
CA TYR A 417 -19.62 9.07 -12.28
C TYR A 417 -18.39 9.48 -11.47
N PRO A 418 -17.16 9.09 -11.90
CA PRO A 418 -15.95 9.41 -11.16
C PRO A 418 -15.54 10.88 -11.37
N THR A 419 -15.48 11.65 -10.28
CA THR A 419 -15.27 13.10 -10.30
C THR A 419 -14.02 13.55 -9.53
N THR A 420 -13.47 14.71 -9.88
CA THR A 420 -12.34 15.36 -9.17
C THR A 420 -12.39 16.89 -9.26
N THR A 421 -11.66 17.56 -8.36
CA THR A 421 -11.64 19.03 -8.23
C THR A 421 -10.25 19.50 -7.77
N PRO A 422 -9.46 20.20 -8.62
CA PRO A 422 -8.28 20.95 -8.18
C PRO A 422 -8.70 22.22 -7.43
N PHE A 423 -7.87 22.69 -6.49
CA PHE A 423 -8.11 23.91 -5.72
C PHE A 423 -6.80 24.50 -5.17
N GLU A 424 -6.81 25.78 -4.81
CA GLU A 424 -5.68 26.42 -4.12
C GLU A 424 -5.81 26.30 -2.60
N SER A 425 -4.71 25.99 -1.91
CA SER A 425 -4.64 26.10 -0.45
C SER A 425 -4.23 27.50 0.02
N LEU A 426 -5.14 28.47 -0.15
CA LEU A 426 -4.99 29.78 0.50
C LEU A 426 -4.95 29.58 2.02
N THR A 427 -3.81 29.93 2.62
CA THR A 427 -3.51 29.76 4.05
C THR A 427 -3.36 31.10 4.76
N GLU A 428 -4.37 31.95 4.59
CA GLU A 428 -4.71 33.05 5.50
C GLU A 428 -6.23 33.30 5.40
N ASP A 429 -6.75 34.24 6.20
CA ASP A 429 -8.20 34.37 6.44
C ASP A 429 -9.08 34.45 5.19
N GLN A 430 -10.34 34.03 5.38
CA GLN A 430 -11.42 34.05 4.39
C GLN A 430 -11.30 35.24 3.42
N ILE A 431 -11.41 35.03 2.10
CA ILE A 431 -11.74 36.13 1.18
C ILE A 431 -13.12 36.64 1.61
N PRO A 432 -13.26 37.80 2.30
CA PRO A 432 -14.49 38.11 3.06
C PRO A 432 -15.65 38.56 2.17
N VAL A 433 -15.45 38.46 0.85
CA VAL A 433 -16.12 39.25 -0.18
C VAL A 433 -16.82 38.36 -1.21
N LYS A 434 -16.79 37.04 -1.01
CA LYS A 434 -17.49 36.06 -1.84
C LYS A 434 -18.99 36.13 -1.61
N HIS A 435 -19.74 35.98 -2.69
CA HIS A 435 -21.17 36.22 -2.73
C HIS A 435 -21.57 37.62 -2.20
N THR A 436 -20.90 38.66 -2.69
CA THR A 436 -21.20 40.08 -2.37
C THR A 436 -21.18 40.94 -3.63
N ALA A 437 -21.70 42.17 -3.53
CA ALA A 437 -21.55 43.20 -4.56
C ALA A 437 -20.08 43.60 -4.83
N HIS A 438 -19.14 43.19 -3.99
CA HIS A 438 -17.73 43.55 -4.05
C HIS A 438 -16.82 42.45 -4.64
N ASP A 439 -17.36 41.29 -5.04
CA ASP A 439 -16.61 40.23 -5.73
C ASP A 439 -16.25 40.65 -7.17
N THR A 440 -15.06 41.22 -7.36
CA THR A 440 -14.56 41.71 -8.65
C THR A 440 -13.09 41.34 -8.88
N THR A 441 -12.64 41.42 -10.15
CA THR A 441 -11.25 41.21 -10.57
C THR A 441 -10.22 42.18 -9.96
N SER A 442 -10.67 43.15 -9.16
CA SER A 442 -9.86 44.09 -8.38
C SER A 442 -9.75 43.74 -6.89
N LEU A 443 -10.23 42.56 -6.46
CA LEU A 443 -10.13 42.11 -5.06
C LEU A 443 -8.66 41.92 -4.62
N PRO A 444 -8.30 42.36 -3.40
CA PRO A 444 -7.08 41.90 -2.74
C PRO A 444 -7.14 40.38 -2.57
N GLY A 445 -6.15 39.67 -3.12
CA GLY A 445 -6.06 38.21 -3.11
C GLY A 445 -6.41 37.52 -4.44
N PHE A 446 -7.06 38.20 -5.40
CA PHE A 446 -7.40 37.57 -6.68
C PHE A 446 -6.16 37.28 -7.54
N SER A 447 -5.82 36.00 -7.71
CA SER A 447 -4.60 35.57 -8.40
C SER A 447 -4.83 35.22 -9.87
N TRP A 448 -4.58 36.19 -10.74
CA TRP A 448 -4.51 35.97 -12.19
C TRP A 448 -3.56 34.83 -12.59
N THR A 449 -2.44 34.66 -11.88
CA THR A 449 -1.48 33.58 -12.14
C THR A 449 -2.12 32.21 -11.91
N HIS A 450 -2.88 32.04 -10.83
CA HIS A 450 -3.46 30.74 -10.48
C HIS A 450 -4.64 30.39 -11.41
N MET A 451 -5.38 31.40 -11.90
CA MET A 451 -6.35 31.23 -12.98
C MET A 451 -5.72 30.69 -14.27
N LEU A 452 -4.52 31.14 -14.63
CA LEU A 452 -3.78 30.61 -15.78
C LEU A 452 -3.32 29.15 -15.55
N GLU A 453 -2.83 28.83 -14.36
CA GLU A 453 -2.38 27.47 -14.03
C GLU A 453 -3.57 26.48 -13.94
N HIS A 454 -4.71 26.87 -13.35
CA HIS A 454 -5.92 26.03 -13.34
C HIS A 454 -6.45 25.77 -14.76
N ALA A 455 -6.42 26.77 -15.65
CA ALA A 455 -6.76 26.59 -17.06
C ALA A 455 -5.79 25.61 -17.76
N LYS A 456 -4.48 25.67 -17.48
CA LYS A 456 -3.52 24.68 -17.99
C LYS A 456 -3.81 23.26 -17.51
N LEU A 457 -4.16 23.09 -16.24
CA LEU A 457 -4.44 21.77 -15.66
C LEU A 457 -5.70 21.13 -16.30
N ALA A 458 -6.75 21.93 -16.51
CA ALA A 458 -7.93 21.52 -17.27
C ALA A 458 -7.60 21.16 -18.73
N ALA A 459 -6.74 21.92 -19.40
CA ALA A 459 -6.31 21.59 -20.76
C ALA A 459 -5.50 20.28 -20.85
N ALA A 460 -4.58 20.04 -19.92
CA ALA A 460 -3.84 18.79 -19.83
C ALA A 460 -4.77 17.59 -19.62
N PHE A 461 -5.73 17.70 -18.70
CA PHE A 461 -6.73 16.68 -18.42
C PHE A 461 -7.58 16.31 -19.66
N ALA A 462 -8.11 17.32 -20.35
CA ALA A 462 -8.90 17.13 -21.57
C ALA A 462 -8.14 16.36 -22.66
N VAL A 463 -6.86 16.71 -22.86
CA VAL A 463 -6.00 16.09 -23.88
C VAL A 463 -5.60 14.66 -23.50
N GLU A 464 -5.20 14.44 -22.25
CA GLU A 464 -4.73 13.14 -21.76
C GLU A 464 -5.86 12.12 -21.65
N LEU A 465 -6.91 12.39 -20.86
CA LEU A 465 -8.00 11.43 -20.68
C LEU A 465 -8.89 11.27 -21.91
N GLY A 466 -9.08 12.35 -22.69
CA GLY A 466 -9.76 12.28 -23.99
C GLY A 466 -9.03 11.36 -24.99
N ASN A 467 -7.73 11.12 -24.82
CA ASN A 467 -6.94 10.22 -25.67
C ASN A 467 -6.40 8.97 -24.95
N ALA A 468 -6.79 8.73 -23.69
CA ALA A 468 -6.40 7.53 -22.95
C ALA A 468 -7.12 6.30 -23.56
N SER A 469 -6.36 5.48 -24.29
CA SER A 469 -6.90 4.35 -25.05
C SER A 469 -7.30 3.20 -24.12
N LEU A 470 -8.60 2.95 -24.05
CA LEU A 470 -9.14 1.78 -23.39
C LEU A 470 -8.89 0.55 -24.25
N ALA A 471 -8.15 -0.41 -23.70
CA ALA A 471 -8.25 -1.81 -24.09
C ALA A 471 -9.60 -2.37 -23.60
N LEU A 472 -10.69 -1.92 -24.23
CA LEU A 472 -12.02 -2.50 -24.09
C LEU A 472 -11.90 -4.00 -24.37
N SER A 473 -11.98 -4.80 -23.30
CA SER A 473 -11.70 -6.23 -23.33
C SER A 473 -12.90 -7.00 -23.88
N PHE A 474 -13.27 -6.71 -25.13
CA PHE A 474 -14.34 -7.38 -25.86
C PHE A 474 -13.99 -8.85 -26.05
N LEU A 475 -14.73 -9.73 -25.37
CA LEU A 475 -14.81 -11.13 -25.75
C LEU A 475 -15.37 -11.23 -27.18
N TYR A 476 -14.59 -11.78 -28.10
CA TYR A 476 -15.11 -12.34 -29.35
C TYR A 476 -14.61 -13.78 -29.52
N PHE A 477 -15.55 -14.72 -29.41
CA PHE A 477 -15.31 -16.15 -29.60
C PHE A 477 -15.39 -16.52 -31.08
N HIS A 478 -14.44 -17.37 -31.54
CA HIS A 478 -14.59 -18.28 -32.70
C HIS A 478 -14.69 -17.63 -34.11
N LEU A 479 -14.30 -18.26 -35.23
CA LEU A 479 -13.81 -19.61 -35.57
C LEU A 479 -12.58 -19.52 -36.54
N PRO A 480 -11.82 -20.60 -36.79
CA PRO A 480 -10.66 -20.59 -37.69
C PRO A 480 -11.02 -20.94 -39.14
N PHE A 481 -10.42 -20.24 -40.11
CA PHE A 481 -10.34 -20.70 -41.51
C PHE A 481 -9.01 -20.29 -42.17
N THR A 482 -8.47 -21.19 -43.00
CA THR A 482 -7.20 -21.01 -43.72
C THR A 482 -7.44 -20.89 -45.23
N PHE A 483 -6.78 -19.96 -45.93
CA PHE A 483 -5.88 -20.24 -47.08
C PHE A 483 -5.33 -18.98 -47.80
N HIS A 484 -4.03 -18.99 -48.10
CA HIS A 484 -3.33 -18.47 -49.30
C HIS A 484 -3.11 -16.96 -49.60
N SER A 485 -1.81 -16.67 -49.82
CA SER A 485 -1.19 -15.78 -50.86
C SER A 485 -1.02 -14.26 -50.62
N ALA A 486 0.09 -13.74 -51.19
CA ALA A 486 0.52 -12.33 -51.35
C ALA A 486 1.08 -12.18 -52.80
N PRO A 487 1.30 -10.98 -53.42
CA PRO A 487 2.50 -10.14 -53.11
C PRO A 487 2.55 -8.64 -53.62
N GLN A 488 3.66 -7.91 -53.30
CA GLN A 488 4.23 -6.69 -53.98
C GLN A 488 3.42 -5.35 -53.90
N GLY A 489 4.00 -4.12 -53.95
CA GLY A 489 5.40 -3.62 -53.97
C GLY A 489 5.54 -2.07 -54.23
N PHE A 490 6.77 -1.52 -54.31
CA PHE A 490 7.23 -0.09 -54.51
C PHE A 490 7.24 0.87 -53.28
N VAL A 491 8.18 1.80 -52.95
CA VAL A 491 9.54 2.29 -53.41
C VAL A 491 9.61 3.76 -53.97
N VAL A 492 10.72 4.51 -53.67
CA VAL A 492 11.13 5.91 -54.08
C VAL A 492 10.65 7.03 -53.10
N SER A 493 11.37 8.09 -52.66
CA SER A 493 12.75 8.66 -52.85
C SER A 493 13.27 9.54 -51.66
N ASN A 494 14.60 9.74 -51.58
CA ASN A 494 15.37 10.76 -50.79
C ASN A 494 15.63 12.03 -51.68
N PRO A 495 16.35 13.16 -51.34
CA PRO A 495 17.00 13.60 -50.07
C PRO A 495 17.03 15.13 -49.71
N ARG A 496 17.44 15.51 -48.46
CA ARG A 496 18.55 16.49 -48.12
C ARG A 496 18.50 17.19 -46.73
N LYS A 497 19.67 17.26 -46.03
CA LYS A 497 20.11 18.20 -44.95
C LYS A 497 19.33 18.19 -43.60
N GLY A 498 19.91 18.36 -42.40
CA GLY A 498 21.30 18.16 -41.91
C GLY A 498 21.98 19.35 -41.19
N PHE A 499 22.24 19.24 -39.87
CA PHE A 499 23.22 20.06 -39.11
C PHE A 499 23.82 19.32 -37.87
N ARG A 500 24.64 19.97 -37.01
CA ARG A 500 25.52 19.31 -35.98
C ARG A 500 25.75 20.11 -34.68
N MET A 501 25.84 19.40 -33.54
CA MET A 501 26.85 19.50 -32.43
C MET A 501 26.86 18.15 -31.66
N ARG A 502 27.82 17.66 -30.85
CA ARG A 502 29.13 18.05 -30.23
C ARG A 502 29.18 18.70 -28.83
N LEU A 503 30.07 18.14 -27.99
CA LEU A 503 30.55 18.62 -26.68
C LEU A 503 32.07 18.30 -26.49
N PHE A 504 32.70 18.67 -25.36
CA PHE A 504 34.16 18.55 -25.08
C PHE A 504 34.48 18.07 -23.63
N THR A 505 35.75 17.82 -23.30
CA THR A 505 36.28 17.15 -22.06
C THR A 505 37.40 17.97 -21.38
N THR A 506 37.82 17.74 -20.10
CA THR A 506 39.23 17.88 -19.55
C THR A 506 39.44 17.79 -17.98
N LEU A 507 40.42 16.97 -17.52
CA LEU A 507 41.29 16.95 -16.27
C LEU A 507 40.75 17.07 -14.79
N LEU A 508 41.52 16.91 -13.67
CA LEU A 508 42.58 15.95 -13.17
C LEU A 508 43.22 16.38 -11.78
N VAL A 509 43.89 15.44 -11.04
CA VAL A 509 45.01 15.59 -10.03
C VAL A 509 44.72 15.72 -8.49
N PHE A 510 45.22 14.77 -7.66
CA PHE A 510 46.27 14.93 -6.60
C PHE A 510 46.70 13.60 -5.90
N LEU A 511 47.73 13.61 -5.00
CA LEU A 511 48.59 12.44 -4.67
C LEU A 511 49.31 12.44 -3.27
N THR A 512 49.43 11.24 -2.65
CA THR A 512 50.49 10.70 -1.71
C THR A 512 50.92 11.34 -0.35
N ALA A 513 51.10 10.46 0.67
CA ALA A 513 52.07 10.57 1.80
C ALA A 513 52.37 9.17 2.43
N ILE A 514 53.47 8.96 3.19
CA ILE A 514 54.02 7.63 3.60
C ILE A 514 54.72 7.60 5.00
N ALA A 515 54.62 6.45 5.73
CA ALA A 515 55.41 5.95 6.90
C ALA A 515 55.23 6.69 8.28
N VAL A 516 55.55 6.15 9.49
CA VAL A 516 56.74 5.41 10.01
C VAL A 516 56.47 4.62 11.35
N ALA A 517 57.20 3.50 11.58
CA ALA A 517 57.64 2.81 12.84
C ALA A 517 56.69 2.21 13.95
N HIS A 518 56.73 0.86 14.05
CA HIS A 518 57.39 0.02 15.11
C HIS A 518 56.90 -0.02 16.62
N PRO A 519 57.37 -0.95 17.50
CA PRO A 519 56.45 -1.92 18.18
C PRO A 519 56.59 -2.02 19.73
N THR A 520 56.36 -3.23 20.31
CA THR A 520 56.46 -3.68 21.74
C THR A 520 55.17 -3.51 22.59
N GLN A 521 54.83 -4.34 23.61
CA GLN A 521 55.33 -5.65 24.09
C GLN A 521 54.27 -6.41 24.95
N HIS A 522 54.61 -7.64 25.37
CA HIS A 522 54.17 -8.50 26.52
C HIS A 522 53.11 -8.05 27.56
N ALA A 523 52.51 -8.91 28.40
CA ALA A 523 52.21 -10.38 28.41
C ALA A 523 51.52 -10.74 29.75
N SER A 524 50.90 -11.94 29.82
CA SER A 524 50.55 -12.74 31.03
C SER A 524 49.66 -12.05 32.11
N ASP A 525 49.11 -12.70 33.15
CA ASP A 525 49.12 -14.06 33.71
C ASP A 525 47.66 -14.48 34.11
N ALA A 526 47.20 -15.71 33.88
CA ALA A 526 47.16 -16.85 34.83
C ALA A 526 46.27 -16.63 36.10
N LEU A 527 45.06 -17.22 36.21
CA LEU A 527 44.74 -18.54 36.86
C LEU A 527 44.56 -18.45 38.43
N PRO A 528 44.10 -19.48 39.18
CA PRO A 528 42.82 -20.23 39.05
C PRO A 528 42.17 -20.70 40.41
N LEU A 529 41.15 -21.60 40.35
CA LEU A 529 40.64 -22.52 41.43
C LEU A 529 39.88 -21.85 42.62
N ALA A 530 39.12 -22.52 43.51
CA ALA A 530 38.72 -23.94 43.75
C ALA A 530 37.42 -23.98 44.64
N GLU A 531 36.72 -25.07 44.98
CA GLU A 531 36.43 -26.41 44.38
C GLU A 531 35.35 -27.16 45.24
N GLY A 532 34.63 -28.15 44.68
CA GLY A 532 33.83 -29.16 45.42
C GLY A 532 32.34 -28.84 45.73
N SER A 533 31.46 -29.81 46.07
CA SER A 533 31.54 -31.28 45.96
C SER A 533 30.18 -32.01 46.14
N GLN A 534 30.07 -33.21 45.53
CA GLN A 534 29.27 -34.44 45.82
C GLN A 534 28.43 -34.58 47.13
N ALA A 535 27.41 -35.45 47.28
CA ALA A 535 26.57 -36.27 46.36
C ALA A 535 25.46 -37.10 47.11
N SER A 536 24.49 -37.65 46.36
CA SER A 536 23.69 -38.90 46.58
C SER A 536 22.87 -39.15 47.86
N GLN A 537 21.60 -39.59 47.71
CA GLN A 537 21.12 -40.96 48.05
C GLN A 537 19.64 -41.22 47.66
N ASP A 538 19.28 -42.50 47.46
CA ASP A 538 17.98 -43.02 46.99
C ASP A 538 17.05 -43.51 48.13
N GLY A 539 15.75 -43.76 47.85
CA GLY A 539 14.88 -44.48 48.80
C GLY A 539 13.36 -44.54 48.48
N PHE A 540 12.90 -45.62 47.84
CA PHE A 540 11.50 -45.87 47.41
C PHE A 540 10.58 -46.43 48.54
N LEU A 541 9.25 -46.20 48.44
CA LEU A 541 8.05 -47.03 48.85
C LEU A 541 6.80 -46.11 48.88
N LEU A 542 5.66 -46.27 48.16
CA LEU A 542 4.68 -47.39 47.98
C LEU A 542 3.85 -47.70 49.26
N ARG A 543 2.50 -47.83 49.24
CA ARG A 543 1.44 -47.75 48.18
C ARG A 543 0.02 -47.58 48.81
N GLU A 544 -1.03 -47.55 47.97
CA GLU A 544 -2.50 -47.68 48.23
C GLU A 544 -3.35 -46.40 48.44
N GLN A 545 -4.58 -46.24 47.91
CA GLN A 545 -5.21 -46.87 46.71
C GLN A 545 -6.45 -46.08 46.18
N LEU A 546 -6.50 -45.86 44.86
CA LEU A 546 -7.67 -45.77 43.92
C LEU A 546 -9.02 -45.12 44.32
N SER A 547 -9.41 -44.04 43.60
CA SER A 547 -10.64 -44.01 42.76
C SER A 547 -10.79 -42.71 41.92
N GLY A 548 -10.96 -42.83 40.58
CA GLY A 548 -11.27 -41.74 39.63
C GLY A 548 -10.08 -40.84 39.26
N SER A 549 -9.57 -40.78 38.01
CA SER A 549 -10.15 -40.22 36.76
C SER A 549 -10.30 -38.69 36.81
N VAL A 550 -9.67 -37.88 35.96
CA VAL A 550 -9.07 -38.12 34.61
C VAL A 550 -7.68 -37.46 34.48
N LEU A 551 -6.86 -37.90 33.51
CA LEU A 551 -5.61 -37.24 33.07
C LEU A 551 -5.84 -36.63 31.67
N ASP A 552 -5.00 -35.65 31.31
CA ASP A 552 -4.82 -35.11 29.94
C ASP A 552 -5.91 -34.13 29.40
N GLU A 553 -6.12 -33.02 30.11
CA GLU A 553 -6.67 -31.72 29.65
C GLU A 553 -6.19 -30.64 30.65
N LEU A 554 -5.59 -29.49 30.31
CA LEU A 554 -5.24 -28.84 29.04
C LEU A 554 -3.77 -28.35 29.10
N LEU A 555 -3.07 -28.26 27.96
CA LEU A 555 -1.68 -27.77 27.83
C LEU A 555 -1.49 -26.98 26.51
N PRO A 556 -0.49 -26.09 26.38
CA PRO A 556 0.21 -25.28 27.39
C PRO A 556 0.29 -23.78 27.01
N GLU A 557 0.80 -22.93 27.92
CA GLU A 557 1.20 -21.56 27.58
C GLU A 557 2.37 -21.53 26.57
N VAL A 558 2.27 -20.70 25.52
CA VAL A 558 3.40 -20.43 24.60
C VAL A 558 3.62 -18.92 24.45
N LEU A 559 4.67 -18.42 25.11
CA LEU A 559 5.15 -17.05 24.89
C LEU A 559 5.73 -16.91 23.47
N PRO A 560 5.37 -15.88 22.69
CA PRO A 560 5.76 -15.76 21.29
C PRO A 560 7.27 -15.51 21.14
N ARG A 561 7.98 -16.47 20.54
CA ARG A 561 9.35 -16.27 20.06
C ARG A 561 9.32 -15.52 18.74
N LYS A 562 10.06 -14.42 18.63
CA LYS A 562 10.18 -13.67 17.36
C LYS A 562 10.70 -14.58 16.25
N ALA A 563 9.98 -14.67 15.13
CA ALA A 563 10.31 -15.56 14.03
C ALA A 563 11.69 -15.27 13.43
N VAL A 564 12.55 -16.29 13.35
CA VAL A 564 13.83 -16.24 12.61
C VAL A 564 13.52 -16.53 11.13
N GLY A 565 12.97 -15.54 10.43
CA GLY A 565 12.63 -15.74 9.01
C GLY A 565 11.73 -14.69 8.34
N GLY A 566 11.10 -13.77 9.08
CA GLY A 566 10.30 -12.68 8.50
C GLY A 566 11.17 -11.60 7.86
N GLY A 567 11.75 -11.89 6.71
CA GLY A 567 12.48 -10.91 5.88
C GLY A 567 11.66 -10.46 4.67
N ASP A 568 12.04 -9.33 4.07
CA ASP A 568 11.48 -8.87 2.80
C ASP A 568 11.83 -9.85 1.67
N PHE A 569 10.89 -10.74 1.34
CA PHE A 569 11.01 -11.63 0.21
C PHE A 569 10.70 -10.88 -1.09
N SER A 570 11.65 -10.88 -2.02
CA SER A 570 11.41 -10.41 -3.39
C SER A 570 10.74 -11.52 -4.20
N TYR A 571 9.49 -11.30 -4.61
CA TYR A 571 8.74 -12.22 -5.46
C TYR A 571 9.02 -11.95 -6.96
N PRO A 572 8.97 -12.98 -7.83
CA PRO A 572 9.14 -12.78 -9.27
C PRO A 572 8.07 -11.86 -9.87
N LEU A 573 8.44 -10.88 -10.70
CA LEU A 573 7.47 -9.99 -11.36
C LEU A 573 6.53 -10.70 -12.36
N ARG A 574 6.82 -11.96 -12.72
CA ARG A 574 6.01 -12.81 -13.61
C ARG A 574 6.17 -14.29 -13.22
N PRO A 575 5.19 -15.16 -13.53
CA PRO A 575 5.33 -16.61 -13.38
C PRO A 575 6.38 -17.18 -14.35
N THR A 576 6.94 -18.35 -14.03
CA THR A 576 8.11 -18.96 -14.69
C THR A 576 8.01 -20.47 -14.92
N MET A 577 7.01 -21.13 -14.34
CA MET A 577 6.81 -22.58 -14.33
C MET A 577 5.63 -23.01 -15.22
N GLN A 578 5.27 -22.20 -16.23
CA GLN A 578 4.05 -22.33 -17.04
C GLN A 578 3.74 -23.74 -17.54
N SER A 579 4.75 -24.50 -17.98
CA SER A 579 4.59 -25.88 -18.45
C SER A 579 4.20 -26.84 -17.33
N THR A 580 4.76 -26.67 -16.14
CA THR A 580 4.48 -27.50 -14.96
C THR A 580 3.10 -27.15 -14.39
N VAL A 581 2.82 -25.86 -14.19
CA VAL A 581 1.52 -25.39 -13.67
C VAL A 581 0.38 -25.84 -14.58
N ARG A 582 0.52 -25.67 -15.91
CA ARG A 582 -0.51 -26.12 -16.88
C ARG A 582 -0.66 -27.64 -16.93
N SER A 583 0.39 -28.42 -16.66
CA SER A 583 0.31 -29.88 -16.50
C SER A 583 -0.59 -30.24 -15.30
N ILE A 584 -0.28 -29.69 -14.12
CA ILE A 584 -1.06 -29.91 -12.89
C ILE A 584 -2.53 -29.48 -13.09
N ILE A 585 -2.76 -28.27 -13.60
CA ILE A 585 -4.11 -27.74 -13.90
C ILE A 585 -4.90 -28.67 -14.82
N SER A 586 -4.27 -29.25 -15.85
CA SER A 586 -4.94 -30.17 -16.77
C SER A 586 -5.42 -31.49 -16.15
N SER A 587 -4.97 -31.79 -14.92
CA SER A 587 -5.32 -33.00 -14.16
C SER A 587 -6.33 -32.77 -13.03
N LEU A 588 -6.76 -31.52 -12.79
CA LEU A 588 -7.77 -31.16 -11.80
C LEU A 588 -9.18 -31.50 -12.31
N ALA A 589 -10.04 -32.08 -11.47
CA ALA A 589 -11.39 -32.49 -11.87
C ALA A 589 -12.47 -32.10 -10.86
N ILE A 590 -13.53 -31.43 -11.34
CA ILE A 590 -14.72 -31.08 -10.55
C ILE A 590 -15.36 -32.32 -9.89
N SER A 591 -15.31 -33.49 -10.52
CA SER A 591 -15.85 -34.74 -9.96
C SER A 591 -15.05 -35.30 -8.76
N ASN A 592 -13.85 -34.77 -8.47
CA ASN A 592 -13.12 -35.02 -7.23
C ASN A 592 -13.48 -33.98 -6.16
N LEU A 593 -13.57 -32.70 -6.54
CA LEU A 593 -14.06 -31.62 -5.66
C LEU A 593 -15.44 -31.98 -5.09
N GLN A 594 -16.39 -32.36 -5.96
CA GLN A 594 -17.73 -32.82 -5.61
C GLN A 594 -17.69 -33.99 -4.62
N ARG A 595 -17.03 -35.10 -4.97
CA ARG A 595 -16.96 -36.31 -4.12
C ARG A 595 -16.44 -36.02 -2.70
N ASN A 596 -15.46 -35.13 -2.58
CA ASN A 596 -14.85 -34.80 -1.30
C ASN A 596 -15.71 -33.81 -0.51
N LEU A 597 -16.36 -32.84 -1.18
CA LEU A 597 -17.21 -31.84 -0.53
C LEU A 597 -18.56 -32.43 -0.11
N ASP A 598 -19.14 -33.33 -0.91
CA ASP A 598 -20.29 -34.17 -0.54
C ASP A 598 -20.00 -34.94 0.76
N LYS A 599 -18.75 -35.39 0.97
CA LYS A 599 -18.36 -36.09 2.20
C LYS A 599 -18.07 -35.14 3.37
N LEU A 600 -17.48 -33.96 3.16
CA LEU A 600 -17.31 -32.94 4.22
C LEU A 600 -18.65 -32.36 4.70
N THR A 601 -19.60 -32.16 3.80
CA THR A 601 -20.97 -31.67 4.10
C THR A 601 -21.92 -32.76 4.61
N SER A 602 -21.50 -34.04 4.58
CA SER A 602 -22.25 -35.17 5.16
C SER A 602 -22.01 -35.39 6.66
N PHE A 603 -20.99 -34.76 7.24
CA PHE A 603 -20.86 -34.69 8.70
C PHE A 603 -21.96 -33.76 9.25
N HIS A 604 -22.43 -34.01 10.47
CA HIS A 604 -23.55 -33.25 11.04
C HIS A 604 -23.18 -31.78 11.27
N ASN A 605 -22.01 -31.56 11.86
CA ASN A 605 -21.23 -30.33 11.79
C ASN A 605 -19.74 -30.72 11.71
N ARG A 606 -18.84 -29.74 11.67
CA ARG A 606 -17.40 -29.99 11.81
C ARG A 606 -16.79 -29.18 12.97
N TYR A 607 -17.62 -28.68 13.89
CA TYR A 607 -17.18 -27.82 15.01
C TYR A 607 -16.09 -28.50 15.84
N TYR A 608 -15.07 -27.73 16.22
CA TYR A 608 -13.76 -28.26 16.60
C TYR A 608 -13.74 -29.17 17.85
N ASP A 609 -14.67 -28.97 18.78
CA ASP A 609 -14.83 -29.81 19.98
C ASP A 609 -15.99 -30.82 19.89
N SER A 610 -16.66 -30.90 18.74
CA SER A 610 -17.58 -32.00 18.46
C SER A 610 -16.83 -33.27 18.06
N ASP A 611 -17.44 -34.42 18.31
CA ASP A 611 -16.91 -35.69 17.84
C ASP A 611 -16.95 -35.75 16.28
N TYR A 612 -17.91 -35.05 15.66
CA TYR A 612 -18.01 -34.91 14.20
C TYR A 612 -16.85 -34.11 13.59
N GLY A 613 -16.42 -33.02 14.24
CA GLY A 613 -15.26 -32.23 13.83
C GLY A 613 -13.97 -33.04 13.93
N LYS A 614 -13.83 -33.85 14.98
CA LYS A 614 -12.75 -34.83 15.08
C LYS A 614 -12.81 -35.85 13.92
N GLU A 615 -13.95 -36.49 13.69
CA GLU A 615 -14.13 -37.45 12.58
C GLU A 615 -13.82 -36.84 11.21
N ALA A 616 -14.15 -35.56 10.98
CA ALA A 616 -13.81 -34.85 9.76
C ALA A 616 -12.29 -34.70 9.57
N SER A 617 -11.56 -34.29 10.62
CA SER A 617 -10.09 -34.19 10.57
C SER A 617 -9.39 -35.55 10.42
N ASP A 618 -9.90 -36.60 11.07
CA ASP A 618 -9.39 -37.97 10.90
C ASP A 618 -9.68 -38.50 9.48
N TRP A 619 -10.87 -38.27 8.94
CA TRP A 619 -11.22 -38.65 7.56
C TRP A 619 -10.31 -37.96 6.53
N LEU A 620 -10.11 -36.65 6.67
CA LEU A 620 -9.26 -35.85 5.78
C LEU A 620 -7.81 -36.35 5.82
N CYS A 621 -7.29 -36.60 7.03
CA CYS A 621 -5.97 -37.19 7.22
C CYS A 621 -5.83 -38.55 6.53
N ASN A 622 -6.83 -39.43 6.63
CA ASN A 622 -6.82 -40.74 6.02
C ASN A 622 -6.87 -40.68 4.48
N ILE A 623 -7.62 -39.74 3.88
CA ILE A 623 -7.59 -39.56 2.41
C ILE A 623 -6.23 -39.04 1.95
N ILE A 624 -5.65 -38.05 2.63
CA ILE A 624 -4.33 -37.53 2.24
C ILE A 624 -3.25 -38.62 2.38
N GLN A 625 -3.27 -39.41 3.46
CA GLN A 625 -2.39 -40.57 3.61
C GLN A 625 -2.58 -41.58 2.46
N GLY A 626 -3.82 -41.91 2.09
CA GLY A 626 -4.12 -42.78 0.95
C GLY A 626 -3.65 -42.23 -0.41
N ILE A 627 -3.68 -40.90 -0.59
CA ILE A 627 -3.09 -40.23 -1.77
C ILE A 627 -1.57 -40.42 -1.78
N ILE A 628 -0.89 -40.25 -0.64
CA ILE A 628 0.56 -40.45 -0.52
C ILE A 628 0.93 -41.92 -0.81
N GLU A 629 0.19 -42.88 -0.26
CA GLU A 629 0.44 -44.32 -0.43
C GLU A 629 0.17 -44.84 -1.85
N THR A 630 -0.77 -44.23 -2.58
CA THR A 630 -1.11 -44.62 -3.96
C THR A 630 -0.34 -43.83 -5.04
N SER A 631 0.43 -42.82 -4.63
CA SER A 631 1.30 -42.06 -5.54
C SER A 631 2.54 -42.87 -5.96
N PRO A 632 3.23 -42.48 -7.06
CA PRO A 632 4.46 -43.14 -7.48
C PRO A 632 5.52 -43.19 -6.35
N SER A 633 6.32 -44.26 -6.32
CA SER A 633 7.21 -44.66 -5.22
C SER A 633 8.45 -43.75 -5.00
N ASN A 634 8.33 -42.49 -5.36
CA ASN A 634 9.31 -41.41 -5.28
C ASN A 634 8.65 -40.07 -4.86
N ALA A 635 7.36 -40.07 -4.49
CA ALA A 635 6.65 -38.90 -3.98
C ALA A 635 7.35 -38.35 -2.73
N SER A 636 7.66 -37.06 -2.72
CA SER A 636 8.34 -36.37 -1.61
C SER A 636 7.41 -36.01 -0.44
N ALA A 637 6.23 -36.62 -0.41
CA ALA A 637 5.08 -36.22 0.39
C ALA A 637 5.06 -36.88 1.78
N THR A 638 4.63 -36.11 2.78
CA THR A 638 4.44 -36.54 4.18
C THR A 638 3.20 -35.87 4.76
N ILE A 639 2.63 -36.42 5.84
CA ILE A 639 1.50 -35.85 6.57
C ILE A 639 1.72 -35.92 8.09
N GLU A 640 1.20 -34.93 8.80
CA GLU A 640 1.29 -34.73 10.25
C GLU A 640 -0.10 -34.28 10.76
N GLN A 641 -0.67 -34.98 11.75
CA GLN A 641 -1.79 -34.45 12.53
C GLN A 641 -1.21 -33.56 13.64
N PHE A 642 -1.40 -32.25 13.53
CA PHE A 642 -1.05 -31.31 14.58
C PHE A 642 -2.14 -31.33 15.66
N LYS A 643 -1.79 -31.81 16.86
CA LYS A 643 -2.72 -31.96 17.99
C LYS A 643 -2.82 -30.66 18.79
N HIS A 644 -4.06 -30.32 19.14
CA HIS A 644 -4.41 -29.18 19.99
C HIS A 644 -4.91 -29.68 21.36
N ALA A 645 -5.34 -28.76 22.22
CA ALA A 645 -5.96 -29.07 23.50
C ALA A 645 -7.43 -29.50 23.40
N PHE A 646 -8.01 -29.45 22.19
CA PHE A 646 -9.38 -29.83 21.84
C PHE A 646 -9.39 -31.00 20.84
N LYS A 647 -10.56 -31.59 20.57
CA LYS A 647 -10.67 -32.87 19.84
C LYS A 647 -10.21 -32.86 18.38
N GLN A 648 -10.61 -31.85 17.60
CA GLN A 648 -10.21 -31.73 16.19
C GLN A 648 -8.72 -31.40 16.06
N SER A 649 -8.08 -31.93 15.02
CA SER A 649 -6.65 -31.71 14.75
C SER A 649 -6.47 -30.93 13.46
N SER A 650 -5.57 -29.95 13.44
CA SER A 650 -5.12 -29.38 12.17
C SER A 650 -4.26 -30.39 11.42
N ILE A 651 -4.35 -30.41 10.10
CA ILE A 651 -3.63 -31.35 9.23
C ILE A 651 -2.55 -30.59 8.46
N ILE A 652 -1.31 -31.07 8.50
CA ILE A 652 -0.20 -30.50 7.73
C ILE A 652 0.32 -31.58 6.79
N ALA A 653 0.08 -31.42 5.49
CA ALA A 653 0.67 -32.25 4.44
C ALA A 653 1.80 -31.48 3.73
N ARG A 654 2.87 -32.17 3.37
CA ARG A 654 4.17 -31.54 3.07
C ARG A 654 4.90 -32.25 1.93
N PHE A 655 5.12 -31.55 0.82
CA PHE A 655 6.06 -31.94 -0.24
C PHE A 655 7.45 -31.43 0.11
N ARG A 656 8.37 -32.32 0.47
CA ARG A 656 9.72 -31.96 0.88
C ARG A 656 10.53 -31.42 -0.30
N GLY A 657 11.08 -30.21 -0.13
CA GLY A 657 11.95 -29.59 -1.13
C GLY A 657 13.22 -30.38 -1.43
N ARG A 658 13.79 -30.18 -2.63
CA ARG A 658 15.14 -30.65 -2.99
C ARG A 658 16.27 -30.01 -2.17
N GLN A 659 16.01 -28.87 -1.55
CA GLN A 659 16.91 -28.17 -0.64
C GLN A 659 16.16 -27.70 0.62
N ASP A 660 16.89 -27.53 1.72
CA ASP A 660 16.39 -26.82 2.89
C ASP A 660 16.33 -25.31 2.57
N GLY A 661 15.21 -24.66 2.88
CA GLY A 661 14.96 -23.26 2.54
C GLY A 661 13.55 -22.79 2.91
N PRO A 662 13.21 -21.50 2.68
CA PRO A 662 11.94 -20.91 3.08
C PRO A 662 10.71 -21.65 2.52
N ILE A 663 9.79 -22.00 3.42
CA ILE A 663 8.62 -22.83 3.14
C ILE A 663 7.50 -22.02 2.47
N THR A 664 6.85 -22.57 1.45
CA THR A 664 5.58 -22.05 0.91
C THR A 664 4.41 -22.76 1.58
N ILE A 665 3.40 -22.03 2.05
CA ILE A 665 2.22 -22.60 2.73
C ILE A 665 0.95 -22.23 1.97
N ILE A 666 0.00 -23.16 1.86
CA ILE A 666 -1.39 -22.92 1.45
C ILE A 666 -2.31 -23.44 2.56
N GLY A 667 -3.37 -22.69 2.89
CA GLY A 667 -4.28 -22.93 4.02
C GLY A 667 -5.77 -22.88 3.66
N ALA A 668 -6.57 -23.54 4.51
CA ALA A 668 -8.04 -23.58 4.56
C ALA A 668 -8.44 -24.06 5.97
N HIS A 669 -9.69 -23.92 6.42
CA HIS A 669 -10.13 -24.44 7.74
C HIS A 669 -11.12 -25.63 7.63
N ILE A 670 -11.01 -26.57 8.57
CA ILE A 670 -11.78 -27.83 8.58
C ILE A 670 -13.14 -27.65 9.26
N ASP A 671 -13.27 -26.76 10.24
CA ASP A 671 -14.48 -26.65 11.04
C ASP A 671 -15.67 -26.03 10.28
N SER A 672 -16.81 -26.00 10.97
CA SER A 672 -18.05 -25.34 10.55
C SER A 672 -18.98 -25.22 11.74
N VAL A 673 -19.74 -24.13 11.79
CA VAL A 673 -20.65 -23.81 12.91
C VAL A 673 -22.05 -23.43 12.44
N ASN A 674 -23.00 -23.43 13.37
CA ASN A 674 -24.30 -22.85 13.17
C ASN A 674 -24.71 -22.06 14.42
N TRP A 675 -24.38 -20.77 14.39
CA TRP A 675 -24.65 -19.83 15.49
C TRP A 675 -26.12 -19.40 15.59
N LYS A 676 -26.96 -19.71 14.59
CA LYS A 676 -28.37 -19.28 14.56
C LYS A 676 -29.31 -20.26 15.29
N ASP A 677 -29.00 -21.56 15.26
CA ASP A 677 -29.88 -22.60 15.80
C ASP A 677 -29.51 -23.08 17.22
N GLY A 678 -28.44 -22.56 17.85
CA GLY A 678 -28.10 -22.82 19.24
C GLY A 678 -26.67 -23.29 19.49
N ASN A 679 -26.51 -24.44 20.15
CA ASN A 679 -25.20 -24.97 20.57
C ASN A 679 -24.42 -25.52 19.36
N PRO A 680 -23.24 -24.98 18.98
CA PRO A 680 -22.48 -25.39 17.80
C PRO A 680 -22.08 -26.87 17.80
N VAL A 681 -21.94 -27.50 18.97
CA VAL A 681 -21.65 -28.95 19.10
C VAL A 681 -22.79 -29.82 18.56
N GLU A 682 -24.03 -29.37 18.73
CA GLU A 682 -25.27 -30.16 18.49
C GLU A 682 -26.04 -29.69 17.24
N THR A 683 -25.89 -28.42 16.83
CA THR A 683 -26.54 -27.88 15.63
C THR A 683 -25.96 -28.45 14.35
N ARG A 684 -26.79 -28.55 13.30
CA ARG A 684 -26.32 -28.98 11.97
C ARG A 684 -25.63 -27.81 11.27
N ALA A 685 -24.40 -28.01 10.79
CA ALA A 685 -23.57 -27.00 10.13
C ALA A 685 -22.78 -27.62 8.97
N PRO A 686 -23.34 -27.71 7.76
CA PRO A 686 -22.69 -28.44 6.66
C PRO A 686 -21.49 -27.69 6.10
N GLY A 687 -21.42 -26.36 6.28
CA GLY A 687 -20.24 -25.54 5.96
C GLY A 687 -19.70 -25.82 4.56
N ALA A 688 -20.56 -25.68 3.55
CA ALA A 688 -20.31 -26.12 2.18
C ALA A 688 -19.49 -25.11 1.39
N ASP A 689 -19.84 -23.82 1.49
CA ASP A 689 -18.94 -22.74 1.12
C ASP A 689 -17.86 -22.59 2.20
N ASP A 690 -18.27 -22.67 3.48
CA ASP A 690 -17.55 -22.15 4.64
C ASP A 690 -17.09 -23.29 5.61
N ASP A 691 -15.84 -23.79 5.55
CA ASP A 691 -14.87 -23.74 4.44
C ASP A 691 -14.60 -25.15 3.86
N ALA A 692 -15.66 -25.94 3.61
CA ALA A 692 -15.48 -27.17 2.84
C ALA A 692 -15.00 -26.88 1.41
N SER A 693 -15.23 -25.66 0.89
CA SER A 693 -14.82 -25.25 -0.45
C SER A 693 -13.29 -25.09 -0.56
N GLY A 694 -12.65 -24.33 0.34
CA GLY A 694 -11.19 -24.22 0.44
C GLY A 694 -10.55 -25.57 0.73
N CYS A 695 -11.09 -26.32 1.70
CA CYS A 695 -10.65 -27.67 2.05
C CYS A 695 -10.46 -28.59 0.83
N VAL A 696 -11.43 -28.64 -0.10
CA VAL A 696 -11.34 -29.54 -1.27
C VAL A 696 -10.47 -29.00 -2.40
N ALA A 697 -10.33 -27.68 -2.55
CA ALA A 697 -9.41 -27.09 -3.51
C ALA A 697 -7.95 -27.46 -3.16
N LEU A 698 -7.56 -27.35 -1.88
CA LEU A 698 -6.27 -27.84 -1.39
C LEU A 698 -6.09 -29.34 -1.65
N LEU A 699 -7.11 -30.16 -1.36
CA LEU A 699 -7.04 -31.62 -1.46
C LEU A 699 -6.89 -32.14 -2.90
N GLU A 700 -7.61 -31.53 -3.85
CA GLU A 700 -7.52 -31.91 -5.27
C GLU A 700 -6.18 -31.49 -5.90
N VAL A 701 -5.64 -30.33 -5.50
CA VAL A 701 -4.30 -29.92 -5.94
C VAL A 701 -3.20 -30.79 -5.30
N PHE A 702 -3.33 -31.12 -4.01
CA PHE A 702 -2.41 -32.05 -3.36
C PHE A 702 -2.39 -33.41 -4.07
N ARG A 703 -3.57 -33.94 -4.43
CA ARG A 703 -3.69 -35.17 -5.25
C ARG A 703 -3.02 -35.04 -6.62
N ALA A 704 -3.22 -33.92 -7.32
CA ALA A 704 -2.61 -33.69 -8.62
C ALA A 704 -1.08 -33.62 -8.55
N LEU A 705 -0.53 -32.88 -7.57
CA LEU A 705 0.91 -32.79 -7.33
C LEU A 705 1.52 -34.14 -6.93
N ALA A 706 0.85 -34.91 -6.07
CA ALA A 706 1.35 -36.22 -5.64
C ALA A 706 1.39 -37.23 -6.81
N ALA A 707 0.38 -37.22 -7.69
CA ALA A 707 0.33 -38.03 -8.90
C ALA A 707 1.43 -37.66 -9.92
N ASP A 708 1.75 -36.37 -10.07
CA ASP A 708 2.86 -35.86 -10.91
C ASP A 708 4.26 -36.15 -10.30
N SER A 709 4.32 -36.83 -9.14
CA SER A 709 5.56 -37.02 -8.35
C SER A 709 6.23 -35.70 -7.93
N PHE A 710 5.43 -34.67 -7.65
CA PHE A 710 5.94 -33.32 -7.39
C PHE A 710 7.00 -33.30 -6.29
N GLN A 711 8.12 -32.65 -6.63
CA GLN A 711 9.15 -32.26 -5.69
C GLN A 711 9.52 -30.81 -5.99
N PRO A 712 9.24 -29.86 -5.07
CA PRO A 712 9.59 -28.46 -5.26
C PRO A 712 11.09 -28.22 -4.99
N LEU A 713 11.56 -27.00 -5.26
CA LEU A 713 12.92 -26.60 -4.85
C LEU A 713 12.98 -26.48 -3.32
N ASN A 714 12.14 -25.63 -2.74
CA ASN A 714 11.96 -25.45 -1.30
C ASN A 714 10.67 -26.14 -0.86
N THR A 715 10.55 -26.56 0.39
CA THR A 715 9.36 -27.29 0.89
C THR A 715 8.06 -26.51 0.67
N VAL A 716 7.02 -27.23 0.23
CA VAL A 716 5.65 -26.72 0.07
C VAL A 716 4.73 -27.49 1.00
N GLU A 717 3.88 -26.78 1.74
CA GLU A 717 2.94 -27.35 2.70
C GLU A 717 1.49 -26.94 2.41
N PHE A 718 0.59 -27.88 2.64
CA PHE A 718 -0.86 -27.73 2.59
C PHE A 718 -1.36 -27.92 4.02
N HIS A 719 -1.95 -26.88 4.58
CA HIS A 719 -2.45 -26.83 5.95
C HIS A 719 -3.98 -26.83 5.89
N TRP A 720 -4.61 -27.61 6.75
CA TRP A 720 -6.04 -27.52 7.03
C TRP A 720 -6.18 -27.27 8.52
N TYR A 721 -6.63 -26.06 8.89
CA TYR A 721 -6.70 -25.60 10.27
C TYR A 721 -7.98 -26.09 10.96
N SER A 722 -8.12 -25.80 12.25
CA SER A 722 -9.20 -26.31 13.11
C SER A 722 -9.46 -25.31 14.22
N ALA A 723 -10.71 -25.09 14.59
CA ALA A 723 -11.10 -24.03 15.53
C ALA A 723 -10.74 -22.63 15.01
N GLU A 724 -11.08 -22.37 13.75
CA GLU A 724 -11.09 -21.02 13.18
C GLU A 724 -12.20 -20.20 13.86
N GLU A 725 -13.41 -20.77 13.90
CA GLU A 725 -14.70 -20.10 14.08
C GLU A 725 -15.05 -19.62 15.51
N GLU A 726 -14.13 -19.70 16.48
CA GLU A 726 -14.51 -19.59 17.90
C GLU A 726 -14.84 -18.16 18.36
N LEU A 727 -16.12 -17.92 18.71
CA LEU A 727 -16.73 -16.62 19.00
C LEU A 727 -15.95 -15.65 19.90
N ASP A 728 -15.26 -16.13 20.93
CA ASP A 728 -14.60 -15.28 21.94
C ASP A 728 -13.16 -14.89 21.55
N VAL A 729 -12.53 -15.59 20.60
CA VAL A 729 -11.08 -15.46 20.33
C VAL A 729 -10.66 -15.72 18.88
N GLY A 730 -11.27 -16.68 18.19
CA GLY A 730 -10.94 -17.09 16.82
C GLY A 730 -9.56 -17.76 16.62
N LEU A 731 -9.38 -18.35 15.44
CA LEU A 731 -8.11 -18.73 14.80
C LEU A 731 -7.21 -19.67 15.64
N LEU A 732 -7.78 -20.46 16.54
CA LEU A 732 -7.03 -21.21 17.56
C LEU A 732 -6.06 -22.22 16.93
N GLY A 733 -6.48 -22.92 15.88
CA GLY A 733 -5.63 -23.91 15.19
C GLY A 733 -4.42 -23.30 14.50
N SER A 734 -4.62 -22.25 13.69
CA SER A 734 -3.51 -21.57 13.03
C SER A 734 -2.60 -20.86 14.02
N ARG A 735 -3.14 -20.23 15.08
CA ARG A 735 -2.34 -19.66 16.18
C ARG A 735 -1.45 -20.74 16.84
N GLY A 736 -1.99 -21.93 17.10
CA GLY A 736 -1.22 -23.08 17.63
C GLY A 736 -0.11 -23.57 16.68
N VAL A 737 -0.42 -23.73 15.39
CA VAL A 737 0.56 -24.13 14.36
C VAL A 737 1.68 -23.09 14.25
N VAL A 738 1.31 -21.81 14.11
CA VAL A 738 2.22 -20.65 14.00
C VAL A 738 3.12 -20.52 15.22
N ALA A 739 2.58 -20.68 16.44
CA ALA A 739 3.37 -20.69 17.66
C ALA A 739 4.44 -21.80 17.66
N SER A 740 4.12 -22.99 17.12
CA SER A 740 5.13 -24.04 16.93
C SER A 740 6.17 -23.69 15.86
N TYR A 741 5.80 -22.99 14.78
CA TYR A 741 6.71 -22.57 13.71
C TYR A 741 7.67 -21.48 14.21
N GLN A 742 7.17 -20.52 14.99
CA GLN A 742 7.98 -19.58 15.75
C GLN A 742 8.93 -20.29 16.74
N GLN A 743 8.42 -21.28 17.48
CA GLN A 743 9.24 -22.04 18.45
C GLN A 743 10.39 -22.81 17.78
N LYS A 744 10.12 -23.43 16.62
CA LYS A 744 11.05 -24.17 15.76
C LYS A 744 12.02 -23.27 14.97
N GLY A 745 11.73 -21.97 14.86
CA GLY A 745 12.49 -21.04 14.02
C GLY A 745 12.25 -21.23 12.52
N THR A 746 11.09 -21.73 12.13
CA THR A 746 10.75 -22.00 10.73
C THR A 746 10.68 -20.70 9.92
N THR A 747 11.36 -20.66 8.77
CA THR A 747 11.25 -19.56 7.80
C THR A 747 10.14 -19.86 6.78
N VAL A 748 9.15 -18.96 6.65
CA VAL A 748 8.06 -19.06 5.66
C VAL A 748 8.23 -17.95 4.61
N LYS A 749 8.18 -18.33 3.33
CA LYS A 749 8.32 -17.44 2.16
C LYS A 749 7.02 -16.72 1.81
N GLY A 750 5.89 -17.38 2.05
CA GLY A 750 4.55 -16.89 1.78
C GLY A 750 3.51 -17.93 2.16
N MET A 751 2.44 -17.47 2.80
CA MET A 751 1.25 -18.26 3.15
C MET A 751 0.04 -17.75 2.36
N LEU A 752 -0.80 -18.65 1.85
CA LEU A 752 -2.01 -18.33 1.10
C LEU A 752 -3.22 -19.02 1.74
N GLN A 753 -4.11 -18.27 2.39
CA GLN A 753 -5.37 -18.78 2.91
C GLN A 753 -6.45 -18.75 1.82
N LEU A 754 -7.30 -19.76 1.81
CA LEU A 754 -8.55 -19.82 1.07
C LEU A 754 -9.68 -20.01 2.09
N ASP A 755 -10.79 -19.32 1.85
CA ASP A 755 -11.92 -19.24 2.77
C ASP A 755 -13.16 -18.83 1.96
N SER A 756 -14.24 -19.62 2.01
CA SER A 756 -15.53 -19.31 1.36
C SER A 756 -15.39 -18.99 -0.14
N ILE A 757 -14.89 -19.98 -0.91
CA ILE A 757 -14.44 -19.83 -2.32
C ILE A 757 -15.39 -20.43 -3.37
N ALA A 758 -16.61 -20.85 -3.01
CA ALA A 758 -17.59 -21.42 -3.92
C ALA A 758 -18.71 -20.46 -4.32
N TYR A 759 -19.13 -19.53 -3.46
CA TYR A 759 -20.30 -18.71 -3.74
C TYR A 759 -20.04 -17.55 -4.72
N VAL A 760 -20.74 -17.60 -5.85
CA VAL A 760 -20.85 -16.51 -6.83
C VAL A 760 -22.30 -16.02 -6.81
N LYS A 761 -22.50 -14.79 -6.33
CA LYS A 761 -23.83 -14.18 -6.20
C LYS A 761 -24.59 -14.22 -7.53
N PRO A 762 -25.82 -14.78 -7.58
CA PRO A 762 -26.57 -14.91 -8.83
C PRO A 762 -26.76 -13.56 -9.52
N GLY A 763 -26.21 -13.45 -10.74
CA GLY A 763 -26.27 -12.24 -11.57
C GLY A 763 -25.03 -11.34 -11.53
N THR A 764 -23.98 -11.66 -10.76
CA THR A 764 -22.70 -10.91 -10.78
C THR A 764 -21.63 -11.55 -11.68
N GLU A 765 -20.56 -10.81 -11.98
CA GLU A 765 -19.34 -11.36 -12.61
C GLU A 765 -18.68 -12.40 -11.67
N GLU A 766 -18.21 -13.52 -12.23
CA GLU A 766 -17.41 -14.52 -11.50
C GLU A 766 -15.95 -14.03 -11.46
N VAL A 767 -15.43 -13.67 -10.27
CA VAL A 767 -14.12 -13.01 -10.09
C VAL A 767 -13.40 -13.50 -8.84
N ILE A 768 -12.06 -13.54 -8.86
CA ILE A 768 -11.26 -13.81 -7.66
C ILE A 768 -11.06 -12.50 -6.89
N ARG A 769 -11.58 -12.40 -5.67
CA ARG A 769 -11.46 -11.22 -4.81
C ARG A 769 -10.26 -11.35 -3.85
N LEU A 770 -9.33 -10.39 -3.91
CA LEU A 770 -8.12 -10.35 -3.07
C LEU A 770 -8.27 -9.30 -1.95
N THR A 771 -8.14 -9.74 -0.70
CA THR A 771 -8.27 -8.92 0.52
C THR A 771 -7.03 -8.04 0.76
N GLN A 772 -7.21 -6.84 1.32
CA GLN A 772 -6.13 -5.84 1.46
C GLN A 772 -5.65 -5.56 2.89
N ASP A 773 -6.48 -5.78 3.91
CA ASP A 773 -6.07 -5.70 5.32
C ASP A 773 -5.44 -7.02 5.79
N HIS A 774 -4.73 -6.96 6.93
CA HIS A 774 -4.03 -8.09 7.58
C HIS A 774 -3.19 -9.01 6.67
N THR A 775 -2.75 -8.53 5.51
CA THR A 775 -2.02 -9.28 4.47
C THR A 775 -0.71 -8.60 4.07
N SER A 776 0.17 -9.35 3.40
CA SER A 776 1.48 -8.88 2.96
C SER A 776 1.40 -8.15 1.62
N VAL A 777 1.76 -6.85 1.61
CA VAL A 777 1.77 -6.00 0.41
C VAL A 777 2.62 -6.60 -0.72
N THR A 778 3.79 -7.15 -0.40
CA THR A 778 4.70 -7.74 -1.40
C THR A 778 4.18 -9.05 -1.97
N LEU A 779 3.45 -9.85 -1.18
CA LEU A 779 2.81 -11.10 -1.63
C LEU A 779 1.54 -10.80 -2.46
N ASN A 780 0.73 -9.84 -2.02
CA ASN A 780 -0.45 -9.35 -2.73
C ASN A 780 -0.09 -8.70 -4.08
N ALA A 781 1.11 -8.13 -4.23
CA ALA A 781 1.60 -7.65 -5.52
C ALA A 781 1.95 -8.77 -6.52
N TYR A 782 2.25 -9.99 -6.04
CA TYR A 782 2.61 -11.14 -6.87
C TYR A 782 1.40 -11.96 -7.33
N ILE A 783 0.42 -12.16 -6.45
CA ILE A 783 -0.76 -13.01 -6.70
C ILE A 783 -1.55 -12.65 -7.97
N PRO A 784 -1.81 -11.36 -8.30
CA PRO A 784 -2.42 -10.97 -9.57
C PRO A 784 -1.69 -11.52 -10.81
N ALA A 785 -0.36 -11.61 -10.79
CA ALA A 785 0.41 -12.15 -11.91
C ALA A 785 0.26 -13.67 -12.07
N LEU A 786 -0.03 -14.41 -10.99
CA LEU A 786 -0.41 -15.82 -11.06
C LEU A 786 -1.80 -15.98 -11.68
N ILE A 787 -2.78 -15.20 -11.20
CA ILE A 787 -4.17 -15.25 -11.68
C ILE A 787 -4.21 -14.93 -13.18
N THR A 788 -3.56 -13.86 -13.63
CA THR A 788 -3.53 -13.44 -15.05
C THR A 788 -2.89 -14.48 -16.00
N GLU A 789 -2.01 -15.36 -15.54
CA GLU A 789 -1.38 -16.41 -16.37
C GLU A 789 -2.17 -17.73 -16.37
N TYR A 790 -2.90 -18.05 -15.29
CA TYR A 790 -3.40 -19.40 -15.02
C TYR A 790 -4.92 -19.54 -14.84
N ASN A 791 -5.64 -18.45 -14.57
CA ASN A 791 -7.09 -18.45 -14.39
C ASN A 791 -7.85 -18.01 -15.64
N ALA A 792 -9.13 -18.40 -15.72
CA ALA A 792 -10.06 -17.92 -16.76
C ALA A 792 -10.86 -16.69 -16.31
N ILE A 793 -10.94 -16.45 -15.00
CA ILE A 793 -11.66 -15.34 -14.37
C ILE A 793 -10.68 -14.26 -13.84
N PRO A 794 -11.06 -12.97 -13.85
CA PRO A 794 -10.16 -11.90 -13.47
C PRO A 794 -9.99 -11.80 -11.95
N VAL A 795 -8.88 -11.20 -11.52
CA VAL A 795 -8.70 -10.73 -10.15
C VAL A 795 -9.35 -9.36 -9.96
N ARG A 796 -9.99 -9.13 -8.82
CA ARG A 796 -10.39 -7.82 -8.31
C ARG A 796 -9.79 -7.64 -6.93
N SER A 797 -9.04 -6.57 -6.70
CA SER A 797 -8.69 -6.14 -5.34
C SER A 797 -9.94 -5.54 -4.72
N TYR A 798 -10.39 -6.03 -3.56
CA TYR A 798 -11.63 -5.53 -2.95
C TYR A 798 -11.66 -5.68 -1.43
N GLY A 799 -12.03 -4.60 -0.77
CA GLY A 799 -12.49 -4.60 0.62
C GLY A 799 -11.40 -4.71 1.70
N ARG A 800 -11.85 -4.38 2.91
CA ARG A 800 -11.23 -4.79 4.16
C ARG A 800 -12.18 -5.81 4.81
N CYS A 801 -11.63 -6.85 5.38
CA CYS A 801 -12.41 -7.91 6.02
C CYS A 801 -12.64 -7.63 7.53
N GLY A 802 -11.65 -7.06 8.21
CA GLY A 802 -11.66 -6.78 9.63
C GLY A 802 -10.57 -7.50 10.42
N PHE A 803 -10.56 -7.24 11.72
CA PHE A 803 -9.67 -7.90 12.69
C PHE A 803 -10.10 -9.36 12.90
N ASP A 804 -9.14 -10.28 12.98
CA ASP A 804 -9.36 -11.74 13.05
C ASP A 804 -10.31 -12.29 11.96
N CYS A 805 -10.06 -11.88 10.71
CA CYS A 805 -10.85 -12.24 9.54
C CYS A 805 -10.82 -13.72 9.10
N SER A 806 -9.66 -14.40 9.19
CA SER A 806 -9.41 -15.81 8.82
C SER A 806 -7.94 -16.18 9.17
N ASP A 807 -7.51 -17.44 9.06
CA ASP A 807 -6.21 -17.93 9.58
C ASP A 807 -4.94 -17.18 9.12
N HIS A 808 -4.99 -16.49 7.98
CA HIS A 808 -3.90 -15.63 7.50
C HIS A 808 -3.46 -14.56 8.52
N VAL A 809 -4.39 -14.08 9.37
CA VAL A 809 -4.13 -13.10 10.43
C VAL A 809 -3.12 -13.66 11.44
N SER A 810 -3.23 -14.95 11.79
CA SER A 810 -2.28 -15.64 12.68
C SER A 810 -0.85 -15.57 12.13
N TRP A 811 -0.68 -15.68 10.81
CA TRP A 811 0.62 -15.62 10.15
C TRP A 811 1.17 -14.19 10.08
N THR A 812 0.35 -13.18 9.75
CA THR A 812 0.83 -11.78 9.66
C THR A 812 1.10 -11.16 11.02
N LEU A 813 0.27 -11.43 12.05
CA LEU A 813 0.57 -11.03 13.44
C LEU A 813 1.88 -11.66 13.95
N ALA A 814 2.23 -12.85 13.47
CA ALA A 814 3.49 -13.53 13.78
C ALA A 814 4.71 -13.01 12.99
N GLY A 815 4.51 -12.09 12.03
CA GLY A 815 5.55 -11.51 11.19
C GLY A 815 5.94 -12.36 9.97
N TYR A 816 5.07 -13.27 9.52
CA TYR A 816 5.24 -14.02 8.27
C TYR A 816 4.44 -13.37 7.13
N PRO A 817 4.91 -13.42 5.86
CA PRO A 817 4.12 -12.96 4.74
C PRO A 817 2.93 -13.89 4.50
N ALA A 818 1.70 -13.38 4.61
CA ALA A 818 0.49 -14.12 4.26
C ALA A 818 -0.47 -13.30 3.41
N SER A 819 -1.36 -13.99 2.69
CA SER A 819 -2.39 -13.43 1.83
C SER A 819 -3.65 -14.30 1.91
N VAL A 820 -4.81 -13.76 1.52
CA VAL A 820 -6.09 -14.47 1.59
C VAL A 820 -7.06 -14.04 0.49
N PHE A 821 -7.96 -14.96 0.15
CA PHE A 821 -9.23 -14.68 -0.52
C PHE A 821 -10.33 -15.16 0.44
N VAL A 822 -11.23 -14.26 0.83
CA VAL A 822 -12.36 -14.56 1.73
C VAL A 822 -13.66 -14.19 1.02
N GLY A 823 -14.62 -15.10 0.98
CA GLY A 823 -15.97 -14.81 0.49
C GLY A 823 -16.69 -13.72 1.30
N ALA A 824 -16.27 -13.46 2.55
CA ALA A 824 -16.93 -12.60 3.54
C ALA A 824 -17.07 -11.09 3.19
N ILE A 825 -16.59 -10.64 2.04
CA ILE A 825 -16.74 -9.26 1.55
C ILE A 825 -18.24 -8.92 1.36
N PRO A 826 -18.76 -7.78 1.85
CA PRO A 826 -20.20 -7.56 2.04
C PRO A 826 -21.13 -7.80 0.83
N GLU A 827 -20.72 -7.51 -0.40
CA GLU A 827 -21.58 -7.76 -1.57
C GLU A 827 -21.64 -9.24 -2.00
N ASN A 828 -20.65 -10.05 -1.57
CA ASN A 828 -20.44 -11.45 -1.96
C ASN A 828 -20.40 -12.45 -0.79
N LYS A 829 -20.54 -12.07 0.50
CA LYS A 829 -20.64 -13.05 1.59
C LYS A 829 -21.83 -13.98 1.34
N HIS A 830 -21.60 -15.29 1.46
CA HIS A 830 -22.68 -16.28 1.40
C HIS A 830 -23.70 -15.99 2.51
N PRO A 831 -24.97 -15.65 2.18
CA PRO A 831 -25.90 -15.05 3.14
C PRO A 831 -26.38 -16.04 4.22
N LEU A 832 -26.15 -17.34 3.99
CA LEU A 832 -26.47 -18.44 4.90
C LEU A 832 -25.20 -19.13 5.44
N ALA A 833 -24.03 -18.47 5.36
CA ALA A 833 -22.85 -18.84 6.14
C ALA A 833 -23.19 -18.95 7.64
N HIS A 834 -22.48 -19.82 8.36
CA HIS A 834 -22.73 -20.17 9.77
C HIS A 834 -24.20 -20.64 10.04
N THR A 835 -24.79 -21.47 9.15
CA THR A 835 -26.15 -22.06 9.31
C THR A 835 -26.27 -23.50 8.80
N ALA A 836 -27.44 -24.12 9.01
CA ALA A 836 -27.78 -25.43 8.45
C ALA A 836 -28.00 -25.41 6.92
N GLU A 837 -28.23 -24.24 6.32
CA GLU A 837 -28.55 -24.05 4.91
C GLU A 837 -27.33 -23.80 4.02
N ASP A 838 -26.14 -23.55 4.58
CA ASP A 838 -24.90 -23.55 3.79
C ASP A 838 -24.66 -24.94 3.20
N THR A 839 -24.98 -25.06 1.91
CA THR A 839 -25.09 -26.32 1.18
C THR A 839 -24.84 -26.08 -0.31
N THR A 840 -24.37 -27.13 -0.99
CA THR A 840 -24.13 -27.18 -2.45
C THR A 840 -25.36 -26.89 -3.32
N ASN A 841 -26.55 -26.80 -2.72
CA ASN A 841 -27.81 -26.52 -3.41
C ASN A 841 -28.20 -25.03 -3.35
N TYR A 842 -27.44 -24.17 -2.65
CA TYR A 842 -27.78 -22.76 -2.55
C TYR A 842 -27.57 -22.02 -3.89
N PRO A 843 -28.52 -21.16 -4.34
CA PRO A 843 -28.38 -20.41 -5.58
C PRO A 843 -27.14 -19.50 -5.58
N GLY A 844 -26.13 -19.89 -6.37
CA GLY A 844 -24.84 -19.20 -6.47
C GLY A 844 -23.63 -20.08 -6.14
N PHE A 845 -23.83 -21.26 -5.55
CA PHE A 845 -22.75 -22.22 -5.31
C PHE A 845 -22.14 -22.71 -6.64
N SER A 846 -20.86 -22.37 -6.89
CA SER A 846 -20.19 -22.55 -8.20
C SER A 846 -19.02 -23.54 -8.13
N TRP A 847 -19.23 -24.73 -8.67
CA TRP A 847 -18.16 -25.73 -8.84
C TRP A 847 -17.04 -25.28 -9.79
N THR A 848 -17.31 -24.34 -10.70
CA THR A 848 -16.28 -23.72 -11.54
C THR A 848 -15.43 -22.73 -10.76
N HIS A 849 -16.01 -22.01 -9.79
CA HIS A 849 -15.26 -21.09 -8.94
C HIS A 849 -14.23 -21.82 -8.08
N ILE A 850 -14.62 -22.90 -7.40
CA ILE A 850 -13.69 -23.78 -6.65
C ILE A 850 -12.58 -24.33 -7.57
N LEU A 851 -12.89 -24.64 -8.83
CA LEU A 851 -11.89 -25.08 -9.81
C LEU A 851 -10.90 -23.95 -10.18
N GLU A 852 -11.37 -22.70 -10.36
CA GLU A 852 -10.49 -21.55 -10.59
C GLU A 852 -9.57 -21.30 -9.40
N PHE A 853 -10.08 -21.33 -8.17
CA PHE A 853 -9.23 -21.26 -6.97
C PHE A 853 -8.24 -22.44 -6.88
N SER A 854 -8.65 -23.65 -7.28
CA SER A 854 -7.75 -24.81 -7.38
C SER A 854 -6.60 -24.58 -8.40
N LYS A 855 -6.85 -23.87 -9.51
CA LYS A 855 -5.76 -23.47 -10.44
C LYS A 855 -4.77 -22.51 -9.80
N LEU A 856 -5.27 -21.56 -9.01
CA LEU A 856 -4.43 -20.58 -8.31
C LEU A 856 -3.58 -21.24 -7.21
N VAL A 857 -4.14 -22.20 -6.46
CA VAL A 857 -3.40 -23.01 -5.49
C VAL A 857 -2.30 -23.83 -6.18
N ALA A 858 -2.60 -24.46 -7.33
CA ALA A 858 -1.61 -25.17 -8.13
C ALA A 858 -0.49 -24.24 -8.63
N ALA A 859 -0.85 -23.04 -9.11
CA ALA A 859 0.11 -22.03 -9.55
C ALA A 859 1.01 -21.57 -8.39
N PHE A 860 0.44 -21.20 -7.25
CA PHE A 860 1.18 -20.71 -6.08
C PHE A 860 2.14 -21.78 -5.52
N ALA A 861 1.66 -23.01 -5.35
CA ALA A 861 2.47 -24.14 -4.87
C ALA A 861 3.67 -24.43 -5.78
N VAL A 862 3.45 -24.49 -7.10
CA VAL A 862 4.49 -24.82 -8.07
C VAL A 862 5.47 -23.67 -8.29
N GLU A 863 4.98 -22.45 -8.51
CA GLU A 863 5.81 -21.26 -8.75
C GLU A 863 6.60 -20.89 -7.50
N LEU A 864 5.92 -20.59 -6.38
CA LEU A 864 6.61 -20.06 -5.20
C LEU A 864 7.47 -21.13 -4.51
N GLY A 865 7.09 -22.41 -4.61
CA GLY A 865 7.92 -23.55 -4.19
C GLY A 865 9.22 -23.70 -4.99
N ASN A 866 9.19 -23.45 -6.31
CA ASN A 866 10.38 -23.53 -7.17
C ASN A 866 11.13 -22.19 -7.34
N ALA A 867 10.51 -21.06 -6.99
CA ALA A 867 11.10 -19.73 -7.12
C ALA A 867 12.48 -19.64 -6.43
N PRO A 868 13.53 -19.19 -7.13
CA PRO A 868 14.88 -19.11 -6.60
C PRO A 868 14.92 -18.11 -5.45
N CYS A 869 15.51 -18.52 -4.32
CA CYS A 869 15.43 -17.73 -3.10
C CYS A 869 16.47 -16.60 -3.09
N VAL A 870 16.09 -15.43 -3.64
CA VAL A 870 16.78 -14.17 -3.32
C VAL A 870 16.34 -13.74 -1.92
N ILE A 871 16.94 -14.36 -0.91
CA ILE A 871 17.06 -13.73 0.40
C ILE A 871 18.13 -12.65 0.25
N SER A 872 17.88 -11.45 0.78
CA SER A 872 18.88 -10.38 0.88
C SER A 872 20.02 -10.81 1.82
N VAL A 873 21.06 -11.45 1.26
CA VAL A 873 22.17 -12.07 2.01
C VAL A 873 23.51 -11.56 1.50
N ASP A 874 24.28 -10.94 2.41
CA ASP A 874 25.70 -10.62 2.19
C ASP A 874 26.53 -11.89 1.96
N LEU A 875 27.20 -11.95 0.80
CA LEU A 875 27.96 -13.11 0.34
C LEU A 875 29.30 -13.29 1.08
N LYS A 876 29.25 -13.87 2.29
CA LYS A 876 30.45 -14.38 2.99
C LYS A 876 30.92 -15.71 2.41
N LEU A 877 31.80 -15.65 1.41
CA LEU A 877 32.56 -16.81 0.92
C LEU A 877 33.54 -17.34 1.98
N LYS A 878 33.67 -18.67 2.06
CA LYS A 878 34.56 -19.34 3.03
C LYS A 878 36.02 -19.27 2.57
N VAL A 879 36.87 -18.64 3.39
CA VAL A 879 38.34 -18.83 3.37
C VAL A 879 38.81 -19.11 4.80
N ASN A 880 38.90 -20.39 5.15
CA ASN A 880 39.47 -20.83 6.42
C ASN A 880 41.00 -20.90 6.29
N ASP A 881 41.71 -19.81 6.58
CA ASP A 881 43.17 -19.83 6.88
C ASP A 881 43.69 -18.53 7.54
N ALA A 882 42.83 -17.77 8.24
CA ALA A 882 43.16 -16.48 8.85
C ALA A 882 42.70 -16.33 10.32
N ALA A 883 42.71 -17.43 11.08
CA ALA A 883 42.14 -17.55 12.44
C ALA A 883 42.92 -16.81 13.57
N GLN A 884 43.72 -15.78 13.23
CA GLN A 884 44.51 -14.99 14.19
C GLN A 884 44.38 -13.46 14.03
N LEU A 885 43.52 -12.98 13.12
CA LEU A 885 43.35 -11.53 12.86
C LEU A 885 41.92 -11.00 13.06
N SER A 886 40.92 -11.86 13.27
CA SER A 886 39.49 -11.47 13.30
C SER A 886 38.89 -11.29 14.71
N SER A 887 39.51 -11.84 15.76
CA SER A 887 38.94 -11.97 17.11
C SER A 887 38.56 -10.65 17.77
N ASN A 888 39.29 -9.57 17.47
CA ASN A 888 39.18 -8.32 18.20
C ASN A 888 38.26 -7.28 17.51
N MET A 889 37.95 -7.44 16.22
CA MET A 889 37.05 -6.53 15.49
C MET A 889 35.63 -7.09 15.31
N SER A 890 35.47 -8.40 15.03
CA SER A 890 34.14 -8.95 14.74
C SER A 890 33.24 -8.94 15.99
N THR A 891 33.80 -9.29 17.15
CA THR A 891 33.08 -9.33 18.44
C THR A 891 32.61 -7.93 18.85
N ALA A 892 33.43 -6.89 18.58
CA ALA A 892 33.04 -5.51 18.80
C ALA A 892 31.88 -5.11 17.88
N TYR A 893 32.02 -5.24 16.56
CA TYR A 893 31.00 -4.80 15.59
C TYR A 893 29.64 -5.47 15.78
N THR A 894 29.60 -6.78 16.05
CA THR A 894 28.32 -7.49 16.21
C THR A 894 27.62 -7.15 17.53
N ASN A 895 28.38 -6.92 18.62
CA ASN A 895 27.81 -6.42 19.88
C ASN A 895 27.35 -4.96 19.74
N THR A 896 28.10 -4.09 19.04
CA THR A 896 27.69 -2.69 18.83
C THR A 896 26.32 -2.61 18.14
N ILE A 897 26.07 -3.41 17.10
CA ILE A 897 24.80 -3.36 16.34
C ILE A 897 23.60 -3.83 17.19
N LEU A 898 23.79 -4.79 18.11
CA LEU A 898 22.72 -5.25 19.02
C LEU A 898 22.51 -4.34 20.24
N ASN A 899 23.56 -3.64 20.68
CA ASN A 899 23.52 -2.71 21.81
C ASN A 899 23.11 -1.28 21.41
N THR A 900 22.96 -1.00 20.11
CA THR A 900 22.60 0.32 19.56
C THR A 900 21.08 0.51 19.56
N MET A 901 20.60 1.54 20.28
CA MET A 901 19.21 2.01 20.18
C MET A 901 18.97 2.75 18.86
N LYS A 902 17.73 2.66 18.34
CA LYS A 902 17.23 3.58 17.30
C LYS A 902 16.29 4.61 17.92
N PHE A 903 16.52 5.89 17.63
CA PHE A 903 15.62 6.98 17.96
C PHE A 903 14.82 7.42 16.72
N VAL A 904 13.56 7.79 16.90
CA VAL A 904 12.72 8.47 15.91
C VAL A 904 12.07 9.66 16.60
N VAL A 905 12.39 10.87 16.15
CA VAL A 905 11.96 12.13 16.80
C VAL A 905 10.49 12.41 16.51
N ARG A 906 9.79 12.97 17.50
CA ARG A 906 8.47 13.59 17.38
C ARG A 906 8.59 15.06 17.84
N PRO A 907 8.92 16.00 16.94
CA PRO A 907 9.06 17.42 17.28
C PRO A 907 7.76 18.02 17.83
N SER A 908 7.87 19.03 18.70
CA SER A 908 6.71 19.66 19.33
C SER A 908 5.76 20.29 18.31
N GLU A 909 6.29 20.88 17.23
CA GLU A 909 5.48 21.46 16.14
C GLU A 909 4.74 20.41 15.30
N GLN A 910 5.10 19.13 15.40
CA GLN A 910 4.42 18.02 14.73
C GLN A 910 3.39 17.33 15.63
N ARG A 911 3.45 17.53 16.96
CA ARG A 911 2.38 17.09 17.86
C ARG A 911 1.09 17.84 17.52
N GLY A 912 -0.06 17.15 17.67
CA GLY A 912 -1.34 17.80 17.65
C GLY A 912 -1.41 18.89 18.71
N HIS A 913 -2.11 19.98 18.46
CA HIS A 913 -2.28 21.04 19.43
C HIS A 913 -3.59 21.80 19.20
N ALA A 914 -4.14 22.37 20.27
CA ALA A 914 -5.33 23.22 20.20
C ALA A 914 -5.31 24.29 21.30
N ASP A 915 -5.78 25.48 20.95
CA ASP A 915 -6.11 26.55 21.90
C ASP A 915 -7.63 26.78 21.84
N HIS A 916 -8.32 26.41 22.93
CA HIS A 916 -9.75 26.61 23.13
C HIS A 916 -10.05 27.82 24.03
N GLY A 917 -9.06 28.69 24.27
CA GLY A 917 -9.10 29.84 25.19
C GLY A 917 -9.06 29.46 26.67
N TRP A 918 -9.80 28.42 27.07
CA TRP A 918 -9.80 27.87 28.43
C TRP A 918 -8.86 26.67 28.62
N LEU A 919 -8.50 25.99 27.52
CA LEU A 919 -7.59 24.85 27.47
C LEU A 919 -6.60 25.07 26.32
N LYS A 920 -5.31 24.90 26.59
CA LYS A 920 -4.24 24.85 25.59
C LYS A 920 -3.53 23.51 25.73
N THR A 921 -3.64 22.66 24.72
CA THR A 921 -3.23 21.26 24.79
C THR A 921 -2.24 20.92 23.67
N PHE A 922 -1.30 20.02 23.96
CA PHE A 922 -0.62 19.20 22.96
C PHE A 922 -1.03 17.75 23.09
N HIS A 923 -1.13 17.06 21.96
CA HIS A 923 -1.43 15.65 21.83
C HIS A 923 -0.26 14.94 21.15
N THR A 924 0.49 14.13 21.91
CA THR A 924 1.56 13.29 21.35
C THR A 924 0.99 12.16 20.48
N PHE A 925 -0.18 11.63 20.88
CA PHE A 925 -0.92 10.56 20.18
C PHE A 925 -2.32 11.04 19.76
N SER A 926 -2.96 10.35 18.80
CA SER A 926 -4.34 10.58 18.36
C SER A 926 -5.33 10.70 19.52
N PHE A 927 -5.85 11.90 19.78
CA PHE A 927 -6.73 12.20 20.92
C PHE A 927 -7.75 13.29 20.60
N ALA A 928 -8.97 13.13 21.11
CA ALA A 928 -10.10 14.03 20.84
C ALA A 928 -10.26 14.32 19.33
N THR A 929 -10.18 15.58 18.90
CA THR A 929 -10.27 15.99 17.49
C THR A 929 -8.95 15.92 16.74
N HIS A 930 -7.81 15.77 17.42
CA HIS A 930 -6.54 15.47 16.78
C HIS A 930 -6.45 13.97 16.44
N GLN A 931 -6.27 13.67 15.16
CA GLN A 931 -6.17 12.30 14.65
C GLN A 931 -4.96 12.23 13.70
N ASP A 932 -4.07 11.30 14.02
CA ASP A 932 -2.73 11.08 13.45
C ASP A 932 -2.46 9.57 13.52
N THR A 933 -2.69 8.89 12.39
CA THR A 933 -2.70 7.42 12.31
C THR A 933 -1.31 6.79 12.42
N GLU A 934 -0.23 7.55 12.26
CA GLU A 934 1.13 7.07 12.54
C GLU A 934 1.43 7.03 14.04
N HIS A 935 0.59 7.71 14.84
CA HIS A 935 0.76 7.93 16.27
C HIS A 935 -0.54 7.68 17.05
N GLU A 936 -1.16 6.53 16.84
CA GLU A 936 -2.33 6.12 17.65
C GLU A 936 -1.95 5.62 19.04
N GLN A 937 -0.84 4.87 19.15
CA GLN A 937 -0.37 4.21 20.37
C GLN A 937 1.11 3.80 20.25
N PHE A 938 1.80 3.58 21.37
CA PHE A 938 3.17 3.06 21.36
C PHE A 938 3.49 2.16 22.57
N GLY A 939 3.47 0.85 22.36
CA GLY A 939 3.52 -0.10 23.48
C GLY A 939 2.20 -0.03 24.25
N HIS A 940 2.26 0.02 25.57
CA HIS A 940 1.07 0.23 26.39
C HIS A 940 0.56 1.69 26.41
N LEU A 941 1.38 2.69 26.00
CA LEU A 941 0.94 4.09 25.94
C LEU A 941 -0.13 4.29 24.87
N ARG A 942 -1.25 4.91 25.26
CA ARG A 942 -2.30 5.36 24.34
C ARG A 942 -2.43 6.88 24.28
N VAL A 943 -2.14 7.60 25.37
CA VAL A 943 -2.28 9.06 25.44
C VAL A 943 -1.10 9.65 26.21
N ILE A 944 -0.55 10.74 25.69
CA ILE A 944 0.23 11.74 26.44
C ILE A 944 -0.31 13.07 25.91
N ASN A 945 -1.17 13.70 26.70
CA ASN A 945 -1.58 15.08 26.50
C ASN A 945 -0.71 15.98 27.39
N GLU A 946 -0.46 17.21 26.95
CA GLU A 946 0.18 18.24 27.74
C GLU A 946 -0.74 19.46 27.80
N ASP A 947 -1.54 19.50 28.86
CA ASP A 947 -2.70 20.36 29.03
C ASP A 947 -2.37 21.55 29.93
N ARG A 948 -2.79 22.75 29.51
CA ARG A 948 -2.76 23.99 30.29
C ARG A 948 -4.18 24.53 30.40
N VAL A 949 -4.74 24.50 31.61
CA VAL A 949 -6.15 24.82 31.90
C VAL A 949 -6.24 26.14 32.66
N ALA A 950 -7.02 27.07 32.10
CA ALA A 950 -7.17 28.43 32.59
C ALA A 950 -7.79 28.52 34.00
N PRO A 951 -7.60 29.64 34.72
CA PRO A 951 -8.16 29.86 36.05
C PRO A 951 -9.64 29.50 36.20
N ARG A 952 -9.95 28.59 37.13
CA ARG A 952 -11.31 28.12 37.47
C ARG A 952 -12.07 27.40 36.35
N THR A 953 -11.45 27.11 35.22
CA THR A 953 -12.04 26.28 34.15
C THR A 953 -11.57 24.83 34.28
N GLY A 954 -12.02 23.95 33.38
CA GLY A 954 -11.60 22.55 33.37
C GLY A 954 -12.58 21.62 32.69
N PHE A 955 -12.20 20.35 32.66
CA PHE A 955 -12.99 19.27 32.10
C PHE A 955 -14.23 19.02 32.97
N GLY A 956 -15.39 18.99 32.33
CA GLY A 956 -16.65 18.60 32.98
C GLY A 956 -16.65 17.12 33.38
N THR A 957 -17.69 16.67 34.09
CA THR A 957 -17.81 15.25 34.45
C THR A 957 -18.01 14.40 33.19
N HIS A 958 -17.04 13.54 32.91
CA HIS A 958 -16.98 12.65 31.74
C HIS A 958 -16.53 11.25 32.17
N SER A 959 -16.72 10.23 31.34
CA SER A 959 -16.55 8.82 31.75
C SER A 959 -15.54 8.05 30.93
N HIS A 960 -14.76 7.21 31.61
CA HIS A 960 -13.72 6.33 31.06
C HIS A 960 -13.91 4.88 31.54
N ARG A 961 -13.36 3.92 30.79
CA ARG A 961 -13.28 2.49 31.15
C ARG A 961 -12.05 1.88 30.47
N GLU A 962 -11.56 0.75 30.98
CA GLU A 962 -10.47 -0.04 30.39
C GLU A 962 -9.18 0.77 30.08
N PHE A 963 -8.89 1.77 30.90
CA PHE A 963 -7.67 2.59 30.84
C PHE A 963 -7.06 2.75 32.23
N GLU A 964 -5.74 2.83 32.28
CA GLU A 964 -4.96 3.35 33.41
C GLU A 964 -4.60 4.80 33.10
N ILE A 965 -5.19 5.75 33.83
CA ILE A 965 -5.12 7.20 33.58
C ILE A 965 -4.32 7.85 34.70
N PHE A 966 -3.29 8.64 34.41
CA PHE A 966 -2.55 9.39 35.42
C PHE A 966 -2.15 10.81 34.99
N SER A 967 -2.15 11.72 35.96
CA SER A 967 -1.83 13.13 35.76
C SER A 967 -0.51 13.48 36.44
N TYR A 968 0.46 13.99 35.66
CA TYR A 968 1.73 14.51 36.15
C TYR A 968 1.70 16.04 36.19
N LEU A 969 1.69 16.64 37.38
CA LEU A 969 1.54 18.10 37.52
C LEU A 969 2.86 18.85 37.41
N VAL A 970 2.91 19.79 36.46
CA VAL A 970 4.06 20.66 36.17
C VAL A 970 3.92 21.99 36.91
N GLN A 971 2.76 22.65 36.88
CA GLN A 971 2.54 23.93 37.56
C GLN A 971 1.06 24.12 37.93
N GLY A 972 0.79 24.85 39.03
CA GLY A 972 -0.56 25.19 39.47
C GLY A 972 -1.17 24.14 40.42
N GLU A 973 -2.50 24.16 40.53
CA GLU A 973 -3.27 23.21 41.35
C GLU A 973 -4.45 22.64 40.54
N LEU A 974 -4.65 21.31 40.58
CA LEU A 974 -5.72 20.59 39.87
C LEU A 974 -6.72 19.98 40.87
N GLU A 975 -7.97 20.43 40.81
CA GLU A 975 -9.10 19.80 41.50
C GLU A 975 -9.54 18.57 40.70
N HIS A 976 -9.29 17.38 41.25
CA HIS A 976 -9.84 16.11 40.77
C HIS A 976 -11.11 15.77 41.57
N LYS A 977 -12.11 15.21 40.89
CA LYS A 977 -13.29 14.61 41.53
C LYS A 977 -13.87 13.47 40.70
N ASP A 978 -14.25 12.36 41.34
CA ASP A 978 -14.78 11.18 40.67
C ASP A 978 -16.05 10.55 41.29
N SER A 979 -16.56 9.53 40.60
CA SER A 979 -17.73 8.73 40.96
C SER A 979 -17.51 7.71 42.07
N MET A 980 -16.26 7.46 42.50
CA MET A 980 -15.98 6.71 43.73
C MET A 980 -16.07 7.60 44.98
N GLY A 981 -16.12 8.92 44.79
CA GLY A 981 -16.24 9.90 45.85
C GLY A 981 -14.91 10.53 46.28
N ASN A 982 -13.81 10.28 45.56
CA ASN A 982 -12.57 11.03 45.81
C ASN A 982 -12.79 12.50 45.40
N THR A 983 -12.17 13.43 46.12
CA THR A 983 -12.06 14.84 45.74
C THR A 983 -10.76 15.37 46.32
N GLU A 984 -9.83 15.76 45.46
CA GLU A 984 -8.45 16.12 45.84
C GLU A 984 -7.97 17.37 45.10
N ILE A 985 -6.99 18.06 45.69
CA ILE A 985 -6.34 19.24 45.13
C ILE A 985 -4.87 18.90 44.96
N LEU A 986 -4.52 18.45 43.77
CA LEU A 986 -3.19 18.03 43.36
C LEU A 986 -2.33 19.28 43.08
N ARG A 987 -1.03 19.20 43.36
CA ARG A 987 -0.03 20.27 43.17
C ARG A 987 1.17 19.76 42.36
N ARG A 988 2.10 20.66 41.99
CA ARG A 988 3.39 20.25 41.40
C ARG A 988 4.08 19.23 42.32
N GLY A 989 4.49 18.11 41.73
CA GLY A 989 5.05 16.95 42.44
C GLY A 989 4.04 15.87 42.80
N ASP A 990 2.75 16.19 42.87
CA ASP A 990 1.71 15.16 43.00
C ASP A 990 1.48 14.43 41.68
N VAL A 991 1.24 13.12 41.79
CA VAL A 991 0.81 12.27 40.69
C VAL A 991 -0.40 11.45 41.13
N GLN A 992 -1.52 11.74 40.49
CA GLN A 992 -2.77 10.99 40.60
C GLN A 992 -2.77 9.87 39.57
N LEU A 993 -3.22 8.67 39.95
CA LEU A 993 -3.47 7.54 39.05
C LEU A 993 -4.84 6.93 39.33
N THR A 994 -5.63 6.79 38.27
CA THR A 994 -6.94 6.15 38.23
C THR A 994 -6.88 4.92 37.35
N SER A 995 -7.08 3.73 37.91
CA SER A 995 -7.47 2.56 37.13
C SER A 995 -8.97 2.69 36.85
N ALA A 996 -9.34 2.96 35.60
CA ALA A 996 -10.74 3.19 35.21
C ALA A 996 -11.53 1.87 35.16
N GLY A 997 -10.87 0.76 34.81
CA GLY A 997 -11.42 -0.59 34.90
C GLY A 997 -12.81 -0.73 34.27
N THR A 998 -13.75 -1.34 34.98
CA THR A 998 -15.15 -1.50 34.54
C THR A 998 -15.92 -0.18 34.32
N GLY A 999 -15.39 0.96 34.77
CA GLY A 999 -15.94 2.29 34.50
C GLY A 999 -15.78 3.27 35.66
N ILE A 1000 -15.40 4.51 35.35
CA ILE A 1000 -15.36 5.65 36.27
C ILE A 1000 -15.89 6.91 35.56
N SER A 1001 -16.53 7.83 36.29
CA SER A 1001 -16.80 9.20 35.82
C SER A 1001 -16.03 10.20 36.65
N HIS A 1002 -15.32 11.15 36.01
CA HIS A 1002 -14.48 12.13 36.71
C HIS A 1002 -14.47 13.53 36.07
N SER A 1003 -13.96 14.53 36.78
CA SER A 1003 -13.79 15.91 36.33
C SER A 1003 -12.53 16.55 36.92
N GLU A 1004 -11.83 17.34 36.11
CA GLU A 1004 -10.48 17.85 36.38
C GLU A 1004 -10.44 19.36 36.11
N LYS A 1005 -10.11 20.20 37.11
CA LYS A 1005 -10.25 21.68 37.01
C LYS A 1005 -9.12 22.46 37.65
N SER A 1006 -8.85 23.68 37.17
CA SER A 1006 -7.96 24.63 37.85
C SER A 1006 -8.53 24.98 39.24
N HIS A 1007 -7.82 24.58 40.30
CA HIS A 1007 -8.20 24.89 41.69
C HIS A 1007 -7.70 26.28 42.12
N GLY A 1008 -8.14 27.34 41.44
CA GLY A 1008 -7.84 28.70 41.91
C GLY A 1008 -7.83 29.79 40.85
N PRO A 1009 -7.15 30.92 41.12
CA PRO A 1009 -7.03 32.06 40.22
C PRO A 1009 -5.89 31.90 39.18
N ASN A 1010 -5.20 30.76 39.14
CA ASN A 1010 -4.01 30.52 38.33
C ASN A 1010 -4.27 29.44 37.25
N GLU A 1011 -3.51 29.48 36.16
CA GLU A 1011 -3.44 28.39 35.19
C GLU A 1011 -2.81 27.15 35.84
N VAL A 1012 -3.23 25.95 35.41
CA VAL A 1012 -2.62 24.67 35.81
C VAL A 1012 -2.08 23.96 34.56
N HIS A 1013 -0.81 23.56 34.59
CA HIS A 1013 -0.09 22.84 33.53
C HIS A 1013 0.25 21.44 34.02
N PHE A 1014 -0.20 20.42 33.29
CA PHE A 1014 0.00 19.03 33.64
C PHE A 1014 0.05 18.16 32.38
N LEU A 1015 0.57 16.94 32.51
CA LEU A 1015 0.45 15.93 31.47
C LEU A 1015 -0.57 14.87 31.88
N GLN A 1016 -1.64 14.73 31.09
CA GLN A 1016 -2.61 13.64 31.25
C GLN A 1016 -2.19 12.46 30.36
N ILE A 1017 -1.86 11.34 30.99
CA ILE A 1017 -1.21 10.19 30.37
C ILE A 1017 -2.08 8.96 30.57
N TRP A 1018 -2.39 8.23 29.49
CA TRP A 1018 -3.19 6.99 29.56
C TRP A 1018 -2.42 5.80 28.99
N SER A 1019 -2.57 4.63 29.63
CA SER A 1019 -2.12 3.35 29.10
C SER A 1019 -3.22 2.29 29.14
N PHE A 1020 -3.14 1.29 28.26
CA PHE A 1020 -4.04 0.13 28.31
C PHE A 1020 -3.62 -0.82 29.45
N PRO A 1021 -4.57 -1.29 30.29
CA PRO A 1021 -4.27 -2.31 31.29
C PRO A 1021 -4.04 -3.67 30.62
N LYS A 1022 -3.10 -4.44 31.18
CA LYS A 1022 -2.75 -5.82 30.80
C LYS A 1022 -3.84 -6.84 31.15
N THR A 1023 -4.83 -6.45 31.94
CA THR A 1023 -5.97 -7.27 32.34
C THR A 1023 -7.25 -6.44 32.20
N PRO A 1024 -8.24 -6.88 31.42
CA PRO A 1024 -9.49 -6.14 31.24
C PRO A 1024 -10.41 -6.28 32.47
N ARG A 1025 -11.37 -5.36 32.60
CA ARG A 1025 -12.43 -5.34 33.63
C ARG A 1025 -11.89 -5.30 35.07
N LEU A 1026 -10.76 -4.62 35.28
CA LEU A 1026 -10.25 -4.29 36.62
C LEU A 1026 -11.33 -3.57 37.45
N GLN A 1027 -11.27 -3.73 38.77
CA GLN A 1027 -12.10 -2.91 39.66
C GLN A 1027 -11.55 -1.48 39.69
N PRO A 1028 -12.39 -0.44 39.54
CA PRO A 1028 -11.94 0.94 39.56
C PRO A 1028 -11.17 1.26 40.85
N LYS A 1029 -10.04 1.96 40.72
CA LYS A 1029 -9.16 2.33 41.83
C LYS A 1029 -8.55 3.70 41.61
N TYR A 1030 -8.19 4.34 42.72
CA TYR A 1030 -7.57 5.66 42.74
C TYR A 1030 -6.37 5.65 43.68
N TYR A 1031 -5.29 6.31 43.27
CA TYR A 1031 -4.04 6.43 44.01
C TYR A 1031 -3.45 7.84 43.84
N THR A 1032 -2.82 8.35 44.90
CA THR A 1032 -2.04 9.59 44.88
C THR A 1032 -0.64 9.32 45.42
N ARG A 1033 0.38 9.89 44.77
CA ARG A 1033 1.80 9.87 45.18
C ARG A 1033 2.35 11.29 45.12
N HIS A 1034 3.40 11.57 45.89
CA HIS A 1034 4.12 12.85 45.84
C HIS A 1034 5.61 12.59 45.59
N PHE A 1035 6.22 13.43 44.75
CA PHE A 1035 7.65 13.45 44.43
C PHE A 1035 8.13 14.90 44.38
N SER A 1036 8.98 15.30 45.33
CA SER A 1036 9.47 16.67 45.40
C SER A 1036 10.38 17.02 44.22
N ASP A 1037 10.58 18.31 43.97
CA ASP A 1037 11.53 18.75 42.93
C ASP A 1037 12.97 18.38 43.28
N GLU A 1038 13.34 18.29 44.56
CA GLU A 1038 14.62 17.75 45.02
C GLU A 1038 14.76 16.25 44.74
N GLU A 1039 13.70 15.46 44.88
CA GLU A 1039 13.70 14.02 44.54
C GLU A 1039 13.87 13.78 43.03
N LYS A 1040 13.43 14.73 42.20
CA LYS A 1040 13.64 14.71 40.74
C LYS A 1040 14.94 15.40 40.29
N LYS A 1041 15.62 16.17 41.15
CA LYS A 1041 16.71 17.05 40.70
C LYS A 1041 18.00 16.31 40.41
N ASP A 1042 18.48 16.42 39.17
CA ASP A 1042 19.68 15.75 38.67
C ASP A 1042 19.71 14.23 38.98
N GLN A 1043 18.55 13.57 39.07
CA GLN A 1043 18.40 12.13 39.33
C GLN A 1043 17.05 11.60 38.85
N TRP A 1044 16.97 10.29 38.58
CA TRP A 1044 15.73 9.64 38.14
C TRP A 1044 14.80 9.29 39.33
N ALA A 1045 13.71 10.03 39.50
CA ALA A 1045 12.59 9.59 40.31
C ALA A 1045 11.78 8.53 39.53
N LYS A 1046 11.40 7.41 40.16
CA LYS A 1046 10.47 6.42 39.58
C LYS A 1046 9.04 6.77 39.99
N ILE A 1047 8.26 7.26 39.04
CA ILE A 1047 6.97 7.92 39.28
C ILE A 1047 5.79 6.94 39.19
N VAL A 1048 5.77 6.11 38.15
CA VAL A 1048 4.75 5.08 37.90
C VAL A 1048 5.46 3.77 37.60
N ALA A 1049 4.95 2.65 38.13
CA ALA A 1049 5.56 1.34 37.98
C ALA A 1049 4.50 0.23 37.95
N PRO A 1050 4.77 -0.93 37.32
CA PRO A 1050 3.80 -2.02 37.26
C PRO A 1050 3.38 -2.48 38.66
N ALA A 1051 2.08 -2.69 38.88
CA ALA A 1051 1.49 -2.98 40.20
C ALA A 1051 1.94 -4.31 40.85
N TRP A 1052 2.79 -5.06 40.13
CA TRP A 1052 3.43 -6.33 40.52
C TRP A 1052 4.96 -6.23 40.65
N GLU A 1053 5.57 -5.05 40.44
CA GLU A 1053 7.00 -4.85 40.68
C GLU A 1053 7.30 -4.76 42.20
N GLU A 1054 8.46 -5.26 42.63
CA GLU A 1054 8.86 -5.22 44.04
C GLU A 1054 8.98 -3.77 44.55
N GLY A 1055 8.41 -3.50 45.72
CA GLY A 1055 8.37 -2.17 46.33
C GLY A 1055 7.19 -1.28 45.91
N VAL A 1056 6.38 -1.69 44.92
CA VAL A 1056 5.17 -0.96 44.52
C VAL A 1056 4.02 -1.27 45.50
N LYS A 1057 3.45 -0.22 46.11
CA LYS A 1057 2.38 -0.34 47.11
C LYS A 1057 1.02 -0.10 46.48
N ASN A 1058 0.04 -0.92 46.85
CA ASN A 1058 -1.34 -0.87 46.35
C ASN A 1058 -2.31 -0.06 47.24
N ASP A 1059 -1.78 0.68 48.22
CA ASP A 1059 -2.54 1.62 49.04
C ASP A 1059 -2.82 2.94 48.30
N ARG A 1060 -3.96 3.58 48.58
CA ARG A 1060 -4.37 4.85 47.92
C ARG A 1060 -3.32 5.95 48.08
N GLU A 1061 -2.78 6.12 49.28
CA GLU A 1061 -1.68 7.06 49.57
C GLU A 1061 -0.50 6.27 50.15
N ALA A 1062 0.71 6.42 49.58
CA ALA A 1062 1.93 5.75 50.06
C ALA A 1062 3.21 6.39 49.49
N GLU A 1063 4.35 6.12 50.12
CA GLU A 1063 5.69 6.38 49.53
C GLU A 1063 6.02 5.34 48.44
N GLY A 1064 6.59 5.79 47.33
CA GLY A 1064 7.01 4.96 46.18
C GLY A 1064 6.22 5.28 44.90
N PRO A 1065 6.48 4.56 43.79
CA PRO A 1065 5.75 4.76 42.54
C PRO A 1065 4.23 4.51 42.67
N ALA A 1066 3.46 5.12 41.77
CA ALA A 1066 2.06 4.80 41.58
C ALA A 1066 1.93 3.44 40.86
N PRO A 1067 1.06 2.52 41.35
CA PRO A 1067 0.84 1.22 40.72
C PRO A 1067 0.03 1.36 39.43
N VAL A 1068 0.59 0.92 38.29
CA VAL A 1068 -0.14 0.80 37.01
C VAL A 1068 -0.33 -0.67 36.65
N HIS A 1069 -1.48 -1.05 36.10
CA HIS A 1069 -1.76 -2.42 35.67
C HIS A 1069 -1.30 -2.72 34.23
N SER A 1070 -0.19 -2.15 33.77
CA SER A 1070 0.38 -2.33 32.41
C SER A 1070 1.91 -2.53 32.46
N ASP A 1071 2.53 -3.09 31.40
CA ASP A 1071 4.01 -3.16 31.32
C ASP A 1071 4.60 -1.80 30.91
N LEU A 1072 4.49 -0.84 31.83
CA LEU A 1072 4.93 0.55 31.70
C LEU A 1072 5.60 1.00 32.99
N THR A 1073 6.77 1.64 32.88
CA THR A 1073 7.39 2.38 33.99
C THR A 1073 7.69 3.81 33.56
N LEU A 1074 7.31 4.81 34.37
CA LEU A 1074 7.64 6.22 34.13
C LEU A 1074 8.73 6.68 35.10
N TYR A 1075 9.77 7.29 34.55
CA TYR A 1075 10.81 8.02 35.27
C TYR A 1075 10.75 9.51 34.94
N ALA A 1076 11.00 10.36 35.92
CA ALA A 1076 11.11 11.82 35.74
C ALA A 1076 12.43 12.37 36.30
N THR A 1077 12.91 13.46 35.72
CA THR A 1077 14.06 14.24 36.22
C THR A 1077 13.89 15.72 35.92
N LEU A 1078 14.43 16.57 36.79
CA LEU A 1078 14.71 17.99 36.56
C LEU A 1078 16.21 18.11 36.34
N LEU A 1079 16.62 18.11 35.07
CA LEU A 1079 18.02 18.00 34.69
C LEU A 1079 18.63 19.39 34.52
N SER A 1080 19.55 19.77 35.41
CA SER A 1080 20.21 21.08 35.38
C SER A 1080 21.14 21.23 34.16
N PRO A 1081 21.42 22.46 33.69
CA PRO A 1081 22.36 22.72 32.59
C PRO A 1081 23.69 21.98 32.72
N GLY A 1082 24.12 21.30 31.65
CA GLY A 1082 25.36 20.53 31.62
C GLY A 1082 25.37 19.24 32.47
N LYS A 1083 24.23 18.80 33.01
CA LYS A 1083 24.08 17.50 33.69
C LYS A 1083 23.64 16.41 32.71
N GLY A 1084 24.04 15.17 33.01
CA GLY A 1084 23.63 14.00 32.25
C GLY A 1084 23.35 12.81 33.15
N LEU A 1085 22.38 11.99 32.75
CA LEU A 1085 21.93 10.80 33.48
C LEU A 1085 21.83 9.59 32.54
N ASP A 1086 22.26 8.44 33.07
CA ASP A 1086 22.13 7.15 32.41
C ASP A 1086 20.85 6.43 32.90
N ARG A 1087 20.12 5.82 31.97
CA ARG A 1087 18.84 5.14 32.21
C ARG A 1087 18.83 3.79 31.49
N PRO A 1088 19.08 2.65 32.18
CA PRO A 1088 18.88 1.34 31.58
C PRO A 1088 17.38 1.11 31.35
N LEU A 1089 17.00 0.75 30.13
CA LEU A 1089 15.62 0.44 29.73
C LEU A 1089 15.41 -1.08 29.73
N GLN A 1090 14.38 -1.55 30.45
CA GLN A 1090 14.04 -2.97 30.60
C GLN A 1090 12.94 -3.43 29.63
N GLY A 1091 12.26 -2.48 28.98
CA GLY A 1091 11.37 -2.72 27.86
C GLY A 1091 12.11 -2.96 26.53
N ARG A 1092 11.37 -3.35 25.50
CA ARG A 1092 11.85 -3.41 24.10
C ARG A 1092 11.64 -2.07 23.36
N LYS A 1093 10.80 -1.21 23.93
CA LYS A 1093 10.44 0.14 23.50
C LYS A 1093 10.70 1.13 24.64
N GLY A 1094 10.78 2.39 24.30
CA GLY A 1094 10.69 3.48 25.27
C GLY A 1094 10.19 4.76 24.58
N TYR A 1095 9.68 5.68 25.37
CA TYR A 1095 9.35 7.03 24.88
C TYR A 1095 10.03 8.05 25.78
N ILE A 1096 10.53 9.14 25.22
CA ILE A 1096 11.01 10.29 25.98
C ILE A 1096 10.21 11.52 25.57
N GLN A 1097 9.86 12.36 26.54
CA GLN A 1097 9.20 13.65 26.35
C GLN A 1097 9.96 14.70 27.17
N VAL A 1098 10.39 15.78 26.53
CA VAL A 1098 10.79 17.01 27.23
C VAL A 1098 9.52 17.83 27.45
N VAL A 1099 9.25 18.23 28.69
CA VAL A 1099 8.03 18.97 29.09
C VAL A 1099 8.19 20.45 28.75
N GLN A 1100 7.16 21.05 28.14
CA GLN A 1100 7.21 22.42 27.61
C GLN A 1100 6.94 23.48 28.70
N THR A 1101 7.90 23.67 29.60
CA THR A 1101 7.86 24.61 30.74
C THR A 1101 7.87 26.11 30.37
N SER A 1102 8.31 26.50 29.18
CA SER A 1102 8.36 27.89 28.69
C SER A 1102 6.99 28.49 28.38
N GLY A 1103 5.96 27.65 28.30
CA GLY A 1103 4.58 28.02 27.98
C GLY A 1103 4.09 27.40 26.68
N TYR A 1104 2.83 27.65 26.31
CA TYR A 1104 2.24 27.08 25.10
C TYR A 1104 2.85 27.69 23.83
N ASN A 1105 3.76 26.95 23.19
CA ASN A 1105 4.37 27.30 21.91
C ASN A 1105 4.08 26.21 20.85
N PRO A 1106 3.09 26.39 19.95
CA PRO A 1106 2.76 25.43 18.89
C PRO A 1106 3.69 25.51 17.67
N ARG A 1107 4.70 26.39 17.70
CA ARG A 1107 5.72 26.51 16.66
C ARG A 1107 6.90 25.61 17.02
N LYS A 1108 7.96 25.69 16.21
CA LYS A 1108 9.22 25.00 16.48
C LYS A 1108 9.71 25.25 17.90
N ALA A 1109 10.19 24.17 18.53
CA ALA A 1109 10.63 24.17 19.91
C ALA A 1109 11.85 25.09 20.17
N GLU A 1110 11.81 25.79 21.29
CA GLU A 1110 12.83 26.72 21.81
C GLU A 1110 12.94 26.52 23.34
N GLY A 1111 13.95 27.13 23.98
CA GLY A 1111 14.25 26.91 25.41
C GLY A 1111 15.08 25.65 25.67
N ALA A 1112 14.87 25.02 26.84
CA ALA A 1112 15.64 23.89 27.35
C ALA A 1112 15.89 22.80 26.29
N THR A 1113 17.15 22.38 26.16
CA THR A 1113 17.61 21.47 25.10
C THR A 1113 18.35 20.26 25.70
N VAL A 1114 17.87 19.06 25.37
CA VAL A 1114 18.33 17.78 25.93
C VAL A 1114 18.79 16.85 24.81
N ARG A 1115 20.03 16.39 24.87
CA ARG A 1115 20.60 15.40 23.96
C ARG A 1115 20.39 14.00 24.49
N ILE A 1116 19.70 13.15 23.74
CA ILE A 1116 19.66 11.70 23.96
C ILE A 1116 20.76 11.01 23.16
N SER A 1117 21.35 9.97 23.76
CA SER A 1117 22.35 9.13 23.11
C SER A 1117 22.38 7.73 23.72
N ASN A 1118 23.02 6.80 23.01
CA ASN A 1118 23.30 5.45 23.45
C ASN A 1118 24.58 4.97 22.71
N PRO A 1119 25.48 4.18 23.32
CA PRO A 1119 26.77 3.82 22.71
C PRO A 1119 26.64 3.08 21.37
N GLY A 1120 26.96 3.77 20.27
CA GLY A 1120 26.85 3.25 18.89
C GLY A 1120 25.72 3.90 18.07
N SER A 1121 24.75 4.54 18.73
CA SER A 1121 23.72 5.36 18.07
C SER A 1121 24.25 6.75 17.69
N ASN A 1122 23.64 7.37 16.69
CA ASN A 1122 23.79 8.81 16.48
C ASN A 1122 23.04 9.55 17.60
N PRO A 1123 23.66 10.54 18.27
CA PRO A 1123 22.95 11.35 19.25
C PRO A 1123 21.87 12.20 18.57
N VAL A 1124 20.80 12.47 19.32
CA VAL A 1124 19.65 13.27 18.90
C VAL A 1124 19.44 14.38 19.92
N GLU A 1125 19.18 15.60 19.46
CA GLU A 1125 18.83 16.72 20.32
C GLU A 1125 17.32 16.95 20.26
N LEU A 1126 16.70 16.99 21.44
CA LEU A 1126 15.30 17.26 21.68
C LEU A 1126 15.20 18.58 22.45
N LYS A 1127 14.25 19.42 22.09
CA LYS A 1127 13.95 20.68 22.78
C LYS A 1127 12.65 20.58 23.56
N GLU A 1128 12.33 21.67 24.26
CA GLU A 1128 11.13 21.81 25.05
C GLU A 1128 9.82 21.51 24.27
N GLY A 1129 9.11 20.46 24.68
CA GLY A 1129 7.93 19.93 24.00
C GLY A 1129 8.21 18.82 22.97
N ASP A 1130 9.46 18.59 22.56
CA ASP A 1130 9.83 17.47 21.69
C ASP A 1130 9.80 16.15 22.46
N GLY A 1131 9.51 15.07 21.75
CA GLY A 1131 9.71 13.71 22.22
C GLY A 1131 10.44 12.83 21.22
N ALA A 1132 10.70 11.56 21.59
CA ALA A 1132 11.22 10.56 20.68
C ALA A 1132 10.76 9.15 21.03
N TYR A 1133 10.41 8.39 19.99
CA TYR A 1133 10.24 6.94 20.05
C TYR A 1133 11.59 6.25 20.09
N ILE A 1134 11.80 5.42 21.10
CA ILE A 1134 13.04 4.67 21.34
C ILE A 1134 12.75 3.20 21.04
N PHE A 1135 13.50 2.63 20.10
CA PHE A 1135 13.54 1.19 19.87
C PHE A 1135 14.82 0.67 20.54
N VAL A 1136 14.63 0.00 21.68
CA VAL A 1136 15.69 -0.29 22.66
C VAL A 1136 16.71 -1.32 22.14
N GLY A 1137 16.28 -2.20 21.23
CA GLY A 1137 17.10 -3.26 20.64
C GLY A 1137 17.25 -4.45 21.58
N GLN A 1138 17.99 -4.26 22.68
CA GLN A 1138 18.24 -5.26 23.72
C GLN A 1138 17.91 -4.69 25.11
N LYS A 1139 17.15 -5.45 25.90
CA LYS A 1139 16.82 -5.09 27.30
C LYS A 1139 18.10 -4.88 28.12
N GLY A 1140 18.11 -3.82 28.93
CA GLY A 1140 19.27 -3.36 29.70
C GLY A 1140 20.16 -2.34 28.96
N ASN A 1141 19.92 -2.06 27.67
CA ASN A 1141 20.62 -0.98 26.97
C ASN A 1141 20.39 0.36 27.69
N VAL A 1142 21.46 1.15 27.81
CA VAL A 1142 21.45 2.43 28.52
C VAL A 1142 21.11 3.57 27.55
N LEU A 1143 20.03 4.29 27.86
CA LEU A 1143 19.72 5.62 27.32
C LEU A 1143 20.47 6.65 28.16
N LYS A 1144 21.35 7.43 27.54
CA LYS A 1144 22.02 8.57 28.18
C LYS A 1144 21.31 9.86 27.77
N VAL A 1145 20.90 10.64 28.77
CA VAL A 1145 20.10 11.87 28.62
C VAL A 1145 20.89 13.02 29.21
N GLU A 1146 21.26 14.01 28.39
CA GLU A 1146 22.14 15.13 28.80
C GLU A 1146 21.48 16.48 28.50
N ASN A 1147 21.38 17.36 29.49
CA ASN A 1147 20.99 18.74 29.24
C ASN A 1147 22.19 19.51 28.65
N VAL A 1148 22.00 20.01 27.43
CA VAL A 1148 23.03 20.69 26.62
C VAL A 1148 22.70 22.15 26.35
N GLY A 1149 21.56 22.64 26.87
CA GLY A 1149 21.21 24.05 26.94
C GLY A 1149 21.62 24.71 28.25
N ASP A 1150 21.09 25.91 28.48
CA ASP A 1150 21.35 26.79 29.61
C ASP A 1150 20.15 26.92 30.59
N GLU A 1151 18.99 26.37 30.24
CA GLU A 1151 17.79 26.24 31.09
C GLU A 1151 17.65 24.83 31.70
N ILE A 1152 16.83 24.66 32.74
CA ILE A 1152 16.57 23.33 33.34
C ILE A 1152 15.58 22.56 32.45
N GLY A 1153 15.91 21.33 32.06
CA GLY A 1153 14.99 20.45 31.33
C GLY A 1153 14.18 19.56 32.28
N GLU A 1154 12.86 19.68 32.28
CA GLU A 1154 11.95 18.70 32.90
C GLU A 1154 11.67 17.58 31.89
N VAL A 1155 12.08 16.35 32.21
CA VAL A 1155 12.14 15.23 31.26
C VAL A 1155 11.45 14.00 31.83
N LEU A 1156 10.57 13.40 31.01
CA LEU A 1156 9.86 12.15 31.28
C LEU A 1156 10.40 11.03 30.37
N VAL A 1157 10.73 9.87 30.94
CA VAL A 1157 11.15 8.66 30.22
C VAL A 1157 10.23 7.50 30.58
N PHE A 1158 9.55 6.97 29.57
CA PHE A 1158 8.70 5.78 29.63
C PHE A 1158 9.49 4.55 29.17
N ASP A 1159 9.52 3.51 29.99
CA ASP A 1159 10.13 2.20 29.73
C ASP A 1159 9.00 1.18 29.46
N LEU A 1160 9.01 0.52 28.29
CA LEU A 1160 7.82 -0.10 27.68
C LEU A 1160 8.15 -1.44 27.00
N ASP A 1161 7.45 -2.53 27.31
CA ASP A 1161 7.71 -3.83 26.65
C ASP A 1161 6.99 -4.04 25.29
#